data_AF-A0A353DIS2-F1
#
_entry.id   AF-A0A353DIS2-F1
#
_cell.length_a   1.000
_cell.length_b   1.000
_cell.length_c   1.000
_cell.angle_alpha   90.00
_cell.angle_beta   90.00
_cell.angle_gamma   90.00
#
_symmetry.space_group_name_H-M   'P 1'
#
loop_
_entity.id
_entity.type
_entity.pdbx_description
1 polymer ?
#
loop_
_entity_poly.entity_id
_entity_poly.type
_entity_poly.pdbx_seq_one_letter_code
_entity_poly.pdbx_strand_id
1 'polypeptide(L)'
;KKQNHLCNELAAEAKRAIDEEDEDTAGRALFKIKLGQPRNRQFMRFMEDPDTRRLLEKTELAFYQDTRKKDLYAIKEELLFTIDEKGHDADLMENGREFLSPDQPEAFVIPDLAEAFANIDADFELSDEERITRKEEIQTSMDAQGTRVHAISQLLKAYCLYEKDNEYVVKNNKVVIVDENTGREMAGRRWSDGLHQAVEAKEGVEIERETQTYATITIQNYFRLYEKLGGMTGTAETEAAEFHDIYNLDVLPIPTHRDNQREDSNDQVFKTRREKFNAVVHRIEECHKKGQPVLVGTASVEASETLARMLKRAKLPHSVLNAKYHLQEAEIIKNAGQLESVTVSTNMAGRGTDIKLGEGVADAGGLFVIGTERHQSRRIDRQLRGRCSRQGDPGESQFFISFEDDLMRNFAAADRMTNMMERFGMEDGEALEHRWLNRSVETAQKRVEQLHYRRRKYVLDFDDVMNRQREVVYGYRNQVLKSEDPRELIMEVIDRVVEAQVSHFTEERDDGQPDFVEMLHWANMTFPLHLTLGSAQFETRDVEGNITFITEKIHEAYKRKVDSENPEHLENLERHIMLHAIDQKWQEHLYAMDSLREGVQLRAQGQKDPLQEYKTEAYKLFVTLMDSIDDASTHNIFRFTTVQPMDSVLADAPQQTSGGTEDSVSNDNVASSGSAGSSAGTPNEGKLKLNLPKRRPIAKIGRNEPCSCGSGKKYKNCCGRMSE
;
A
#
# COMPACT_ATOMS: atom_id res chain seq x y z
N LYS A 1 -9.22 26.25 8.23
CA LYS A 1 -9.28 27.73 8.43
C LYS A 1 -9.46 28.12 9.89
N LYS A 2 -10.55 27.73 10.56
CA LYS A 2 -10.77 28.02 11.99
C LYS A 2 -9.63 27.50 12.87
N GLN A 3 -9.19 26.26 12.64
CA GLN A 3 -8.00 25.68 13.30
C GLN A 3 -6.73 26.52 13.10
N ASN A 4 -6.48 27.04 11.89
CA ASN A 4 -5.31 27.88 11.63
C ASN A 4 -5.38 29.20 12.41
N HIS A 5 -6.58 29.77 12.58
CA HIS A 5 -6.77 30.95 13.42
C HIS A 5 -6.45 30.64 14.88
N LEU A 6 -6.96 29.52 15.40
CA LEU A 6 -6.65 29.04 16.75
C LEU A 6 -5.14 28.83 16.93
N CYS A 7 -4.46 28.20 15.97
CA CYS A 7 -3.01 28.01 16.01
C CYS A 7 -2.22 29.33 15.97
N ASN A 8 -2.72 30.35 15.27
CA ASN A 8 -2.09 31.68 15.29
C ASN A 8 -2.32 32.42 16.62
N GLU A 9 -3.47 32.23 17.26
CA GLU A 9 -3.72 32.77 18.60
C GLU A 9 -2.84 32.09 19.65
N LEU A 10 -2.75 30.76 19.60
CA LEU A 10 -1.84 29.98 20.43
C LEU A 10 -0.38 30.38 20.21
N ALA A 11 0.02 30.72 18.98
CA ALA A 11 1.37 31.21 18.71
C ALA A 11 1.63 32.60 19.31
N ALA A 12 0.63 33.48 19.33
CA ALA A 12 0.71 34.77 20.02
C ALA A 12 0.70 34.61 21.55
N GLU A 13 -0.02 33.63 22.08
CA GLU A 13 0.00 33.25 23.49
C GLU A 13 1.36 32.67 23.89
N ALA A 14 1.89 31.72 23.13
CA ALA A 14 3.23 31.17 23.33
C ALA A 14 4.27 32.28 23.38
N LYS A 15 4.20 33.25 22.45
CA LYS A 15 5.11 34.40 22.45
C LYS A 15 5.03 35.21 23.75
N ARG A 16 3.83 35.56 24.19
CA ARG A 16 3.63 36.34 25.43
C ARG A 16 4.10 35.57 26.65
N ALA A 17 3.79 34.28 26.74
CA ALA A 17 4.23 33.44 27.85
C ALA A 17 5.76 33.28 27.89
N ILE A 18 6.42 33.21 26.73
CA ILE A 18 7.90 33.24 26.66
C ILE A 18 8.45 34.58 27.14
N ASP A 19 7.86 35.70 26.69
CA ASP A 19 8.27 37.05 27.10
C ASP A 19 8.04 37.28 28.63
N GLU A 20 7.08 36.58 29.22
CA GLU A 20 6.73 36.60 30.65
C GLU A 20 7.46 35.52 31.49
N GLU A 21 8.34 34.72 30.89
CA GLU A 21 9.06 33.59 31.52
C GLU A 21 8.13 32.47 32.09
N ASP A 22 6.89 32.35 31.59
CA ASP A 22 5.96 31.26 31.93
C ASP A 22 6.15 30.03 31.02
N GLU A 23 7.07 29.16 31.42
CA GLU A 23 7.39 27.92 30.70
C GLU A 23 6.19 26.97 30.52
N ASP A 24 5.29 26.82 31.50
CA ASP A 24 4.22 25.80 31.40
C ASP A 24 3.19 26.21 30.33
N THR A 25 2.76 27.47 30.34
CA THR A 25 1.82 27.99 29.35
C THR A 25 2.44 28.03 27.96
N ALA A 26 3.68 28.50 27.84
CA ALA A 26 4.41 28.53 26.57
C ALA A 26 4.57 27.12 25.99
N GLY A 27 5.01 26.15 26.79
CA GLY A 27 5.20 24.76 26.36
C GLY A 27 3.90 24.10 25.91
N ARG A 28 2.79 24.31 26.64
CA ARG A 28 1.47 23.78 26.26
C ARG A 28 0.96 24.40 24.96
N ALA A 29 1.09 25.70 24.78
CA ALA A 29 0.69 26.38 23.55
C ALA A 29 1.50 25.88 22.34
N LEU A 30 2.83 25.76 22.48
CA LEU A 30 3.70 25.18 21.45
C LEU A 30 3.31 23.73 21.11
N PHE A 31 3.01 22.92 22.13
CA PHE A 31 2.59 21.53 21.93
C PHE A 31 1.23 21.42 21.19
N LYS A 32 0.27 22.29 21.54
CA LYS A 32 -1.01 22.39 20.81
C LYS A 32 -0.82 22.79 19.36
N ILE A 33 0.06 23.75 19.06
CA ILE A 33 0.33 24.14 17.67
C ILE A 33 1.00 23.00 16.90
N LYS A 34 1.91 22.25 17.53
CA LYS A 34 2.52 21.05 16.93
C LYS A 34 1.46 20.02 16.52
N LEU A 35 0.48 19.77 17.39
CA LEU A 35 -0.62 18.82 17.13
C LEU A 35 -1.65 19.37 16.13
N GLY A 36 -1.94 20.66 16.16
CA GLY A 36 -3.02 21.26 15.36
C GLY A 36 -2.60 21.73 13.98
N GLN A 37 -1.39 22.26 13.83
CA GLN A 37 -0.84 22.75 12.57
C GLN A 37 0.71 22.78 12.62
N PRO A 38 1.39 21.62 12.46
CA PRO A 38 2.85 21.51 12.59
C PRO A 38 3.63 22.36 11.57
N ARG A 39 3.01 22.70 10.43
CA ARG A 39 3.58 23.58 9.39
C ARG A 39 3.27 25.07 9.59
N ASN A 40 2.77 25.48 10.75
CA ASN A 40 2.48 26.89 11.02
C ASN A 40 3.77 27.74 10.95
N ARG A 41 3.72 28.88 10.24
CA ARG A 41 4.91 29.73 10.02
C ARG A 41 5.49 30.31 11.31
N GLN A 42 4.66 30.67 12.29
CA GLN A 42 5.12 31.20 13.57
C GLN A 42 5.71 30.08 14.44
N PHE A 43 5.09 28.90 14.43
CA PHE A 43 5.63 27.71 15.07
C PHE A 43 7.02 27.35 14.54
N MET A 44 7.20 27.33 13.22
CA MET A 44 8.50 27.06 12.60
C MET A 44 9.58 28.04 13.07
N ARG A 45 9.24 29.32 13.29
CA ARG A 45 10.17 30.31 13.85
C ARG A 45 10.53 30.04 15.30
N PHE A 46 9.57 29.62 16.13
CA PHE A 46 9.90 29.15 17.48
C PHE A 46 10.87 27.97 17.40
N MET A 47 10.64 27.04 16.49
CA MET A 47 11.54 25.90 16.29
C MET A 47 12.94 26.27 15.78
N GLU A 48 13.23 27.52 15.41
CA GLU A 48 14.59 28.01 15.16
C GLU A 48 15.35 28.26 16.47
N ASP A 49 14.66 28.55 17.56
CA ASP A 49 15.22 28.85 18.88
C ASP A 49 15.45 27.56 19.69
N PRO A 50 16.69 27.32 20.18
CA PRO A 50 17.02 26.23 21.07
C PRO A 50 16.11 26.09 22.31
N ASP A 51 15.84 27.19 23.01
CA ASP A 51 15.18 27.14 24.31
C ASP A 51 13.71 26.72 24.19
N THR A 52 13.00 27.27 23.20
CA THR A 52 11.60 26.89 22.93
C THR A 52 11.46 25.46 22.41
N ARG A 53 12.45 24.93 21.69
CA ARG A 53 12.49 23.52 21.28
C ARG A 53 12.57 22.58 22.47
N ARG A 54 13.48 22.85 23.42
CA ARG A 54 13.57 22.08 24.67
C ARG A 54 12.29 22.17 25.48
N LEU A 55 11.72 23.36 25.56
CA LEU A 55 10.47 23.56 26.27
C LEU A 55 9.37 22.66 25.70
N LEU A 56 9.22 22.66 24.37
CA LEU A 56 8.30 21.79 23.66
C LEU A 56 8.57 20.30 23.93
N GLU A 57 9.82 19.85 23.83
CA GLU A 57 10.18 18.44 24.09
C GLU A 57 9.90 18.02 25.54
N LYS A 58 10.26 18.87 26.50
CA LYS A 58 9.99 18.67 27.93
C LYS A 58 8.48 18.54 28.17
N THR A 59 7.69 19.42 27.58
CA THR A 59 6.23 19.38 27.67
C THR A 59 5.65 18.13 26.99
N GLU A 60 6.14 17.78 25.81
CA GLU A 60 5.72 16.59 25.06
C GLU A 60 6.00 15.31 25.85
N LEU A 61 7.22 15.15 26.38
CA LEU A 61 7.61 14.01 27.20
C LEU A 61 6.75 13.93 28.48
N ALA A 62 6.41 15.07 29.09
CA ALA A 62 5.54 15.08 30.26
C ALA A 62 4.12 14.58 29.94
N PHE A 63 3.56 14.93 28.78
CA PHE A 63 2.22 14.47 28.39
C PHE A 63 2.16 13.02 27.93
N TYR A 64 3.25 12.48 27.37
CA TYR A 64 3.33 11.07 26.98
C TYR A 64 3.64 10.11 28.14
N GLN A 65 3.81 10.61 29.36
CA GLN A 65 3.87 9.76 30.56
C GLN A 65 2.49 9.15 30.84
N ASP A 66 2.45 7.85 31.19
CA ASP A 66 1.20 7.12 31.46
C ASP A 66 0.32 7.79 32.52
N THR A 67 0.92 8.49 33.49
CA THR A 67 0.21 9.23 34.55
C THR A 67 -0.58 10.43 34.02
N ARG A 68 -0.23 10.98 32.86
CA ARG A 68 -0.83 12.20 32.28
C ARG A 68 -1.64 11.96 31.01
N LYS A 69 -1.98 10.71 30.70
CA LYS A 69 -2.82 10.37 29.54
C LYS A 69 -4.13 11.17 29.49
N LYS A 70 -4.80 11.37 30.64
CA LYS A 70 -6.04 12.16 30.71
C LYS A 70 -5.82 13.63 30.32
N ASP A 71 -4.73 14.23 30.79
CA ASP A 71 -4.37 15.61 30.44
C ASP A 71 -4.02 15.74 28.96
N LEU A 72 -3.35 14.74 28.38
CA LEU A 72 -3.04 14.69 26.95
C LEU A 72 -4.32 14.67 26.10
N TYR A 73 -5.31 13.85 26.47
CA TYR A 73 -6.61 13.86 25.79
C TYR A 73 -7.30 15.22 25.94
N ALA A 74 -7.36 15.78 27.14
CA ALA A 74 -7.98 17.09 27.37
C ALA A 74 -7.34 18.20 26.50
N ILE A 75 -6.02 18.20 26.34
CA ILE A 75 -5.32 19.15 25.48
C ILE A 75 -5.65 18.96 24.00
N LYS A 76 -5.77 17.70 23.55
CA LYS A 76 -6.18 17.41 22.18
C LYS A 76 -7.59 17.91 21.91
N GLU A 77 -8.50 17.75 22.87
CA GLU A 77 -9.89 18.18 22.75
C GLU A 77 -10.05 19.70 22.62
N GLU A 78 -9.11 20.50 23.11
CA GLU A 78 -9.12 21.95 22.88
C GLU A 78 -8.91 22.35 21.40
N LEU A 79 -8.42 21.42 20.57
CA LEU A 79 -8.26 21.60 19.14
C LEU A 79 -9.50 21.10 18.39
N LEU A 80 -9.74 21.60 17.17
CA LEU A 80 -10.82 21.05 16.33
C LEU A 80 -10.43 19.68 15.75
N PHE A 81 -9.15 19.51 15.42
CA PHE A 81 -8.58 18.27 14.91
C PHE A 81 -7.08 18.22 15.22
N THR A 82 -6.51 17.02 15.26
CA THR A 82 -5.05 16.80 15.39
C THR A 82 -4.46 16.17 14.15
N ILE A 83 -3.22 16.51 13.84
CA ILE A 83 -2.46 16.01 12.70
C ILE A 83 -1.27 15.19 13.23
N ASP A 84 -1.12 13.96 12.76
CA ASP A 84 0.09 13.17 12.94
C ASP A 84 0.85 13.07 11.61
N GLU A 85 1.87 13.93 11.42
CA GLU A 85 2.74 13.88 10.23
C GLU A 85 3.51 12.54 10.13
N LYS A 86 3.77 11.85 11.24
CA LYS A 86 4.55 10.59 11.22
C LYS A 86 3.69 9.40 10.82
N GLY A 87 2.47 9.35 11.33
CA GLY A 87 1.43 8.38 10.97
C GLY A 87 0.75 8.68 9.64
N HIS A 88 0.90 9.91 9.13
CA HIS A 88 0.19 10.42 7.95
C HIS A 88 -1.33 10.39 8.15
N ASP A 89 -1.78 10.78 9.35
CA ASP A 89 -3.17 10.71 9.78
C ASP A 89 -3.68 12.04 10.36
N ALA A 90 -5.00 12.22 10.37
CA ALA A 90 -5.67 13.39 10.94
C ALA A 90 -6.99 12.99 11.61
N ASP A 91 -7.13 13.34 12.89
CA ASP A 91 -8.24 12.93 13.74
C ASP A 91 -9.12 14.12 14.13
N LEU A 92 -10.44 13.96 14.00
CA LEU A 92 -11.44 14.95 14.41
C LEU A 92 -11.73 14.82 15.92
N MET A 93 -11.52 15.93 16.65
CA MET A 93 -11.77 16.04 18.10
C MET A 93 -13.21 16.48 18.38
N GLU A 94 -13.65 16.41 19.64
CA GLU A 94 -14.99 16.76 20.12
C GLU A 94 -15.38 18.19 19.74
N ASN A 95 -14.52 19.18 20.01
CA ASN A 95 -14.75 20.57 19.58
C ASN A 95 -14.92 20.70 18.06
N GLY A 96 -14.25 19.83 17.29
CA GLY A 96 -14.42 19.74 15.84
C GLY A 96 -15.77 19.17 15.44
N ARG A 97 -16.24 18.13 16.14
CA ARG A 97 -17.55 17.49 15.94
C ARG A 97 -18.68 18.48 16.26
N GLU A 98 -18.61 19.15 17.41
CA GLU A 98 -19.56 20.20 17.78
C GLU A 98 -19.57 21.34 16.76
N PHE A 99 -18.40 21.75 16.26
CA PHE A 99 -18.34 22.78 15.24
C PHE A 99 -18.99 22.37 13.90
N LEU A 100 -18.88 21.10 13.52
CA LEU A 100 -19.45 20.57 12.27
C LEU A 100 -20.94 20.20 12.41
N SER A 101 -21.41 19.84 13.60
CA SER A 101 -22.80 19.46 13.87
C SER A 101 -23.24 19.94 15.25
N PRO A 102 -23.45 21.26 15.43
CA PRO A 102 -23.75 21.86 16.73
C PRO A 102 -25.09 21.38 17.31
N ASP A 103 -26.03 21.02 16.44
CA ASP A 103 -27.38 20.59 16.84
C ASP A 103 -27.51 19.07 17.00
N GLN A 104 -26.45 18.29 16.70
CA GLN A 104 -26.49 16.82 16.68
C GLN A 104 -25.21 16.21 17.29
N PRO A 105 -25.17 16.02 18.62
CA PRO A 105 -24.00 15.45 19.31
C PRO A 105 -23.66 14.03 18.86
N GLU A 106 -24.68 13.25 18.50
CA GLU A 106 -24.56 11.85 18.09
C GLU A 106 -24.20 11.68 16.61
N ALA A 107 -24.07 12.75 15.83
CA ALA A 107 -23.81 12.67 14.38
C ALA A 107 -22.47 11.99 14.02
N PHE A 108 -21.57 11.83 14.99
CA PHE A 108 -20.24 11.23 14.85
C PHE A 108 -20.02 10.01 15.76
N VAL A 109 -21.07 9.53 16.42
CA VAL A 109 -21.03 8.32 17.25
C VAL A 109 -21.76 7.23 16.49
N ILE A 110 -21.11 6.09 16.28
CA ILE A 110 -21.72 4.92 15.66
C ILE A 110 -22.29 4.06 16.80
N PRO A 111 -23.62 3.92 16.93
CA PRO A 111 -24.23 3.08 17.97
C PRO A 111 -23.90 1.59 17.78
N ASP A 112 -24.03 0.77 18.83
CA ASP A 112 -23.91 -0.69 18.71
C ASP A 112 -25.22 -1.27 18.15
N LEU A 113 -25.16 -1.86 16.95
CA LEU A 113 -26.32 -2.51 16.31
C LEU A 113 -26.88 -3.64 17.15
N ALA A 114 -26.06 -4.39 17.88
CA ALA A 114 -26.52 -5.50 18.69
C ALA A 114 -27.37 -5.01 19.86
N GLU A 115 -26.94 -3.92 20.51
CA GLU A 115 -27.68 -3.29 21.61
C GLU A 115 -28.96 -2.61 21.08
N ALA A 116 -28.88 -1.88 19.96
CA ALA A 116 -30.04 -1.26 19.34
C ALA A 116 -31.09 -2.29 18.93
N PHE A 117 -30.68 -3.40 18.31
CA PHE A 117 -31.59 -4.47 17.90
C PHE A 117 -32.19 -5.20 19.10
N ALA A 118 -31.39 -5.48 20.14
CA ALA A 118 -31.90 -6.07 21.38
C ALA A 118 -32.94 -5.19 22.07
N ASN A 119 -32.75 -3.86 22.05
CA ASN A 119 -33.72 -2.92 22.61
C ASN A 119 -35.03 -2.87 21.81
N ILE A 120 -34.98 -2.98 20.48
CA ILE A 120 -36.16 -3.06 19.61
C ILE A 120 -36.91 -4.39 19.82
N ASP A 121 -36.17 -5.48 19.97
CA ASP A 121 -36.75 -6.81 20.20
C ASP A 121 -37.36 -6.94 21.60
N ALA A 122 -36.83 -6.21 22.58
CA ALA A 122 -37.36 -6.13 23.93
C ALA A 122 -38.63 -5.27 24.05
N ASP A 123 -38.98 -4.50 23.02
CA ASP A 123 -40.19 -3.68 23.00
C ASP A 123 -41.40 -4.54 22.57
N PHE A 124 -42.24 -4.87 23.56
CA PHE A 124 -43.44 -5.68 23.39
C PHE A 124 -44.62 -4.90 22.81
N GLU A 125 -44.51 -3.57 22.67
CA GLU A 125 -45.57 -2.73 22.07
C GLU A 125 -45.49 -2.69 20.54
N LEU A 126 -44.39 -3.16 19.94
CA LEU A 126 -44.19 -3.21 18.49
C LEU A 126 -44.69 -4.50 17.86
N SER A 127 -45.34 -4.38 16.71
CA SER A 127 -45.61 -5.52 15.83
C SER A 127 -44.34 -6.02 15.13
N ASP A 128 -44.33 -7.26 14.66
CA ASP A 128 -43.17 -7.85 13.99
C ASP A 128 -42.77 -7.09 12.71
N GLU A 129 -43.73 -6.55 11.96
CA GLU A 129 -43.49 -5.70 10.78
C GLU A 129 -42.84 -4.35 11.17
N GLU A 130 -43.28 -3.74 12.28
CA GLU A 130 -42.71 -2.49 12.80
C GLU A 130 -41.30 -2.69 13.38
N ARG A 131 -41.02 -3.86 13.98
CA ARG A 131 -39.67 -4.22 14.45
C ARG A 131 -38.69 -4.33 13.28
N ILE A 132 -39.07 -5.03 12.21
CA ILE A 132 -38.24 -5.17 11.01
C ILE A 132 -37.97 -3.78 10.39
N THR A 133 -39.02 -2.98 10.23
CA THR A 133 -38.90 -1.63 9.65
C THR A 133 -37.97 -0.73 10.47
N ARG A 134 -38.10 -0.73 11.82
CA ARG A 134 -37.20 0.04 12.69
C ARG A 134 -35.76 -0.43 12.64
N LYS A 135 -35.53 -1.75 12.55
CA LYS A 135 -34.18 -2.31 12.38
C LYS A 135 -33.56 -1.85 11.06
N GLU A 136 -34.30 -1.88 9.97
CA GLU A 136 -33.86 -1.38 8.66
C GLU A 136 -33.60 0.13 8.66
N GLU A 137 -34.45 0.93 9.31
CA GLU A 137 -34.27 2.37 9.45
C GLU A 137 -32.99 2.72 10.23
N ILE A 138 -32.76 2.03 11.35
CA ILE A 138 -31.55 2.21 12.16
C ILE A 138 -30.31 1.80 11.37
N GLN A 139 -30.36 0.67 10.69
CA GLN A 139 -29.25 0.22 9.84
C GLN A 139 -28.94 1.23 8.73
N THR A 140 -29.96 1.72 8.01
CA THR A 140 -29.79 2.70 6.94
C THR A 140 -29.25 4.04 7.47
N SER A 141 -29.75 4.50 8.61
CA SER A 141 -29.27 5.71 9.28
C SER A 141 -27.81 5.57 9.70
N MET A 142 -27.43 4.41 10.24
CA MET A 142 -26.06 4.12 10.64
C MET A 142 -25.11 4.03 9.46
N ASP A 143 -25.51 3.40 8.35
CA ASP A 143 -24.70 3.34 7.13
C ASP A 143 -24.43 4.75 6.58
N ALA A 144 -25.46 5.60 6.58
CA ALA A 144 -25.33 7.00 6.17
C ALA A 144 -24.42 7.81 7.13
N GLN A 145 -24.54 7.61 8.44
CA GLN A 145 -23.67 8.23 9.45
C GLN A 145 -22.22 7.76 9.30
N GLY A 146 -21.99 6.46 9.18
CA GLY A 146 -20.67 5.86 8.99
C GLY A 146 -19.98 6.40 7.74
N THR A 147 -20.71 6.44 6.61
CA THR A 147 -20.22 7.03 5.35
C THR A 147 -19.84 8.51 5.52
N ARG A 148 -20.65 9.28 6.26
CA ARG A 148 -20.38 10.70 6.53
C ARG A 148 -19.15 10.90 7.41
N VAL A 149 -19.01 10.12 8.49
CA VAL A 149 -17.83 10.16 9.38
C VAL A 149 -16.57 9.82 8.59
N HIS A 150 -16.63 8.77 7.77
CA HIS A 150 -15.54 8.36 6.90
C HIS A 150 -15.13 9.46 5.93
N ALA A 151 -16.09 10.00 5.18
CA ALA A 151 -15.84 11.08 4.22
C ALA A 151 -15.19 12.31 4.88
N ILE A 152 -15.62 12.67 6.10
CA ILE A 152 -15.04 13.79 6.85
C ILE A 152 -13.60 13.49 7.26
N SER A 153 -13.29 12.26 7.71
CA SER A 153 -11.91 11.85 8.02
C SER A 153 -11.02 11.94 6.78
N GLN A 154 -11.47 11.42 5.63
CA GLN A 154 -10.71 11.48 4.38
C GLN A 154 -10.52 12.92 3.87
N LEU A 155 -11.53 13.78 4.01
CA LEU A 155 -11.41 15.21 3.72
C LEU A 155 -10.38 15.88 4.62
N LEU A 156 -10.38 15.60 5.93
CA LEU A 156 -9.38 16.14 6.85
C LEU A 156 -7.96 15.73 6.44
N LYS A 157 -7.75 14.45 6.13
CA LYS A 157 -6.48 13.94 5.59
C LYS A 157 -6.08 14.68 4.33
N ALA A 158 -6.97 14.78 3.34
CA ALA A 158 -6.73 15.46 2.07
C ALA A 158 -6.36 16.94 2.25
N TYR A 159 -7.03 17.67 3.15
CA TYR A 159 -6.75 19.08 3.40
C TYR A 159 -5.47 19.34 4.21
N CYS A 160 -5.13 18.44 5.14
CA CYS A 160 -4.05 18.67 6.10
C CYS A 160 -2.70 18.07 5.69
N LEU A 161 -2.72 16.95 4.97
CA LEU A 161 -1.51 16.15 4.72
C LEU A 161 -1.10 16.10 3.25
N TYR A 162 -2.06 16.21 2.32
CA TYR A 162 -1.78 16.14 0.89
C TYR A 162 -1.70 17.54 0.29
N GLU A 163 -0.56 17.93 -0.27
CA GLU A 163 -0.33 19.23 -0.89
C GLU A 163 -0.22 19.11 -2.41
N LYS A 164 -0.78 20.11 -3.07
CA LYS A 164 -0.66 20.26 -4.52
C LYS A 164 0.79 20.56 -4.88
N ASP A 165 1.23 19.97 -5.98
CA ASP A 165 2.59 20.03 -6.53
C ASP A 165 3.66 19.32 -5.67
N ASN A 166 3.25 18.56 -4.64
CA ASN A 166 4.12 17.66 -3.90
C ASN A 166 3.63 16.20 -4.00
N GLU A 167 2.50 15.87 -3.36
CA GLU A 167 1.93 14.51 -3.40
C GLU A 167 1.05 14.28 -4.65
N TYR A 168 0.51 15.35 -5.26
CA TYR A 168 -0.27 15.29 -6.50
C TYR A 168 -0.19 16.56 -7.33
N VAL A 169 -0.60 16.43 -8.59
CA VAL A 169 -0.83 17.56 -9.50
C VAL A 169 -2.24 17.50 -10.06
N VAL A 170 -2.80 18.66 -10.44
CA VAL A 170 -4.11 18.73 -11.11
C VAL A 170 -3.90 19.02 -12.59
N LYS A 171 -4.36 18.11 -13.46
CA LYS A 171 -4.29 18.25 -14.92
C LYS A 171 -5.59 17.79 -15.57
N ASN A 172 -6.03 18.50 -16.61
CA ASN A 172 -7.24 18.16 -17.37
C ASN A 172 -8.47 17.91 -16.49
N ASN A 173 -8.64 18.71 -15.43
CA ASN A 173 -9.71 18.53 -14.44
C ASN A 173 -9.68 17.18 -13.70
N LYS A 174 -8.49 16.59 -13.53
CA LYS A 174 -8.26 15.34 -12.78
C LYS A 174 -7.06 15.46 -11.85
N VAL A 175 -7.12 14.73 -10.74
CA VAL A 175 -6.00 14.59 -9.80
C VAL A 175 -5.07 13.47 -10.30
N VAL A 176 -3.78 13.74 -10.36
CA VAL A 176 -2.75 12.76 -10.73
C VAL A 176 -1.73 12.68 -9.61
N ILE A 177 -1.54 11.47 -9.07
CA ILE A 177 -0.61 11.23 -7.96
C ILE A 177 0.83 11.40 -8.46
N VAL A 178 1.68 12.01 -7.63
CA VAL A 178 3.12 12.10 -7.87
C VAL A 178 3.84 11.11 -6.94
N ASP A 179 4.71 10.28 -7.49
CA ASP A 179 5.58 9.41 -6.69
C ASP A 179 6.62 10.25 -5.95
N GLU A 180 6.56 10.29 -4.62
CA GLU A 180 7.45 11.05 -3.74
C GLU A 180 8.94 10.80 -4.01
N ASN A 181 9.32 9.57 -4.35
CA ASN A 181 10.72 9.22 -4.54
C ASN A 181 11.22 9.66 -5.92
N THR A 182 10.39 9.52 -6.95
CA THR A 182 10.82 9.75 -8.34
C THR A 182 10.38 11.10 -8.89
N GLY A 183 9.45 11.79 -8.23
CA GLY A 183 8.79 12.99 -8.72
C GLY A 183 7.91 12.76 -9.96
N ARG A 184 7.62 11.49 -10.29
CA ARG A 184 6.90 11.12 -11.52
C ARG A 184 5.39 11.09 -11.32
N GLU A 185 4.67 11.54 -12.33
CA GLU A 185 3.21 11.41 -12.40
C GLU A 185 2.80 9.95 -12.63
N MET A 186 2.00 9.41 -11.72
CA MET A 186 1.45 8.06 -11.78
C MET A 186 0.03 8.09 -12.37
N ALA A 187 -0.05 8.30 -13.68
CA ALA A 187 -1.33 8.32 -14.38
C ALA A 187 -2.08 6.97 -14.22
N GLY A 188 -3.39 7.05 -13.97
CA GLY A 188 -4.26 5.89 -13.77
C GLY A 188 -4.18 5.25 -12.37
N ARG A 189 -3.35 5.77 -11.46
CA ARG A 189 -3.38 5.38 -10.05
C ARG A 189 -4.26 6.33 -9.24
N ARG A 190 -5.02 5.76 -8.32
CA ARG A 190 -5.87 6.49 -7.38
C ARG A 190 -5.53 6.04 -5.96
N TRP A 191 -5.72 6.92 -4.99
CA TRP A 191 -5.66 6.53 -3.58
C TRP A 191 -6.94 5.78 -3.23
N SER A 192 -6.82 4.73 -2.44
CA SER A 192 -7.94 3.93 -1.99
C SER A 192 -8.77 4.67 -0.93
N ASP A 193 -9.86 4.04 -0.50
CA ASP A 193 -10.58 4.42 0.72
C ASP A 193 -11.21 5.82 0.68
N GLY A 194 -11.72 6.24 -0.48
CA GLY A 194 -12.36 7.55 -0.66
C GLY A 194 -11.40 8.75 -0.60
N LEU A 195 -10.11 8.55 -0.30
CA LEU A 195 -9.13 9.62 -0.18
C LEU A 195 -8.93 10.37 -1.50
N HIS A 196 -8.94 9.67 -2.62
CA HIS A 196 -8.78 10.31 -3.92
C HIS A 196 -9.97 11.20 -4.26
N GLN A 197 -11.18 10.75 -3.96
CA GLN A 197 -12.40 11.54 -4.07
C GLN A 197 -12.36 12.75 -3.13
N ALA A 198 -11.80 12.59 -1.93
CA ALA A 198 -11.61 13.70 -1.00
C ALA A 198 -10.62 14.76 -1.54
N VAL A 199 -9.53 14.35 -2.21
CA VAL A 199 -8.60 15.27 -2.87
C VAL A 199 -9.24 15.92 -4.11
N GLU A 200 -10.04 15.17 -4.88
CA GLU A 200 -10.82 15.70 -6.00
C GLU A 200 -11.80 16.77 -5.53
N ALA A 201 -12.55 16.50 -4.45
CA ALA A 201 -13.46 17.43 -3.81
C ALA A 201 -12.73 18.68 -3.27
N LYS A 202 -11.53 18.49 -2.68
CA LYS A 202 -10.69 19.58 -2.19
C LYS A 202 -10.28 20.55 -3.29
N GLU A 203 -9.88 20.02 -4.45
CA GLU A 203 -9.44 20.83 -5.59
C GLU A 203 -10.60 21.33 -6.46
N GLY A 204 -11.83 20.89 -6.18
CA GLY A 204 -13.02 21.25 -6.94
C GLY A 204 -13.04 20.69 -8.36
N VAL A 205 -12.40 19.54 -8.58
CA VAL A 205 -12.44 18.82 -9.86
C VAL A 205 -13.61 17.85 -9.91
N GLU A 206 -13.84 17.21 -11.06
CA GLU A 206 -14.89 16.21 -11.20
C GLU A 206 -14.62 14.99 -10.31
N ILE A 207 -15.55 14.70 -9.40
CA ILE A 207 -15.45 13.53 -8.50
C ILE A 207 -15.91 12.32 -9.28
N GLU A 208 -14.97 11.45 -9.63
CA GLU A 208 -15.32 10.19 -10.28
C GLU A 208 -15.77 9.17 -9.22
N ARG A 209 -16.66 8.25 -9.62
CA ARG A 209 -17.10 7.15 -8.74
C ARG A 209 -15.91 6.37 -8.18
N GLU A 210 -16.11 5.79 -7.01
CA GLU A 210 -15.14 4.89 -6.40
C GLU A 210 -14.76 3.80 -7.39
N THR A 211 -13.46 3.66 -7.62
CA THR A 211 -12.92 2.58 -8.43
C THR A 211 -13.04 1.31 -7.63
N GLN A 212 -13.89 0.39 -8.10
CA GLN A 212 -13.98 -0.94 -7.52
C GLN A 212 -12.68 -1.71 -7.82
N THR A 213 -12.06 -2.27 -6.79
CA THR A 213 -10.84 -3.06 -6.93
C THR A 213 -11.18 -4.44 -7.50
N TYR A 214 -10.91 -4.65 -8.80
CA TYR A 214 -11.05 -5.97 -9.44
C TYR A 214 -9.88 -6.91 -9.09
N ALA A 215 -8.68 -6.33 -8.98
CA ALA A 215 -7.46 -7.06 -8.65
C ALA A 215 -6.48 -6.10 -8.00
N THR A 216 -5.74 -6.60 -7.02
CA THR A 216 -4.64 -5.89 -6.36
C THR A 216 -3.49 -6.85 -6.14
N ILE A 217 -2.26 -6.35 -6.19
CA ILE A 217 -1.04 -7.07 -5.81
C ILE A 217 0.04 -6.08 -5.41
N THR A 218 0.77 -6.37 -4.34
CA THR A 218 1.95 -5.58 -3.99
C THR A 218 3.11 -5.89 -4.93
N ILE A 219 4.02 -4.92 -5.12
CA ILE A 219 5.22 -5.11 -5.93
C ILE A 219 6.06 -6.28 -5.39
N GLN A 220 6.11 -6.42 -4.07
CA GLN A 220 6.82 -7.48 -3.37
C GLN A 220 6.28 -8.85 -3.78
N ASN A 221 4.98 -9.09 -3.61
CA ASN A 221 4.38 -10.36 -3.94
C ASN A 221 4.34 -10.61 -5.45
N TYR A 222 4.19 -9.57 -6.27
CA TYR A 222 4.30 -9.69 -7.73
C TYR A 222 5.66 -10.25 -8.18
N PHE A 223 6.78 -9.71 -7.65
CA PHE A 223 8.10 -10.22 -8.02
C PHE A 223 8.39 -11.62 -7.44
N ARG A 224 7.76 -12.00 -6.32
CA ARG A 224 7.86 -13.37 -5.77
C ARG A 224 7.19 -14.44 -6.66
N LEU A 225 6.32 -14.04 -7.59
CA LEU A 225 5.73 -14.98 -8.56
C LEU A 225 6.73 -15.46 -9.62
N TYR A 226 7.84 -14.75 -9.82
CA TYR A 226 8.84 -15.12 -10.82
C TYR A 226 9.63 -16.34 -10.36
N GLU A 227 9.78 -17.34 -11.23
CA GLU A 227 10.60 -18.54 -10.95
C GLU A 227 12.07 -18.16 -10.68
N LYS A 228 12.56 -17.12 -11.36
CA LYS A 228 13.90 -16.57 -11.17
C LYS A 228 13.83 -15.06 -11.09
N LEU A 229 14.40 -14.52 -10.02
CA LEU A 229 14.53 -13.08 -9.81
C LEU A 229 16.01 -12.70 -9.71
N GLY A 230 16.37 -11.59 -10.34
CA GLY A 230 17.70 -10.98 -10.26
C GLY A 230 17.59 -9.48 -10.41
N GLY A 231 18.47 -8.73 -9.75
CA GLY A 231 18.44 -7.28 -9.76
C GLY A 231 19.83 -6.70 -9.73
N MET A 232 19.97 -5.47 -10.22
CA MET A 232 21.21 -4.71 -10.18
C MET A 232 20.96 -3.29 -9.67
N THR A 233 21.80 -2.84 -8.75
CA THR A 233 21.78 -1.46 -8.25
C THR A 233 23.12 -1.16 -7.57
N GLY A 234 23.57 0.10 -7.64
CA GLY A 234 24.82 0.53 -7.03
C GLY A 234 24.77 0.70 -5.51
N THR A 235 23.61 0.51 -4.87
CA THR A 235 23.39 0.89 -3.47
C THR A 235 22.50 -0.10 -2.69
N ALA A 236 22.55 -1.40 -2.99
CA ALA A 236 21.73 -2.43 -2.30
C ALA A 236 22.30 -2.92 -0.97
N GLU A 237 23.60 -2.69 -0.69
CA GLU A 237 24.29 -3.29 0.45
C GLU A 237 23.64 -2.92 1.81
N THR A 238 23.10 -1.70 1.92
CA THR A 238 22.43 -1.20 3.12
C THR A 238 21.14 -1.96 3.47
N GLU A 239 20.48 -2.51 2.45
CA GLU A 239 19.19 -3.20 2.55
C GLU A 239 19.32 -4.70 2.27
N ALA A 240 20.52 -5.27 2.36
CA ALA A 240 20.77 -6.68 2.05
C ALA A 240 19.87 -7.64 2.84
N ALA A 241 19.65 -7.35 4.13
CA ALA A 241 18.73 -8.13 4.96
C ALA A 241 17.28 -8.06 4.44
N GLU A 242 16.82 -6.89 4.00
CA GLU A 242 15.46 -6.73 3.44
C GLU A 242 15.30 -7.48 2.12
N PHE A 243 16.32 -7.48 1.25
CA PHE A 243 16.30 -8.28 0.02
C PHE A 243 16.25 -9.78 0.30
N HIS A 244 17.02 -10.25 1.29
CA HIS A 244 17.02 -11.66 1.67
C HIS A 244 15.69 -12.06 2.32
N ASP A 245 15.18 -11.27 3.27
CA ASP A 245 13.94 -11.57 4.01
C ASP A 245 12.71 -11.62 3.08
N ILE A 246 12.62 -10.71 2.11
CA ILE A 246 11.43 -10.58 1.24
C ILE A 246 11.53 -11.44 -0.02
N TYR A 247 12.68 -11.44 -0.68
CA TYR A 247 12.86 -12.05 -2.00
C TYR A 247 13.81 -13.24 -2.01
N ASN A 248 14.41 -13.60 -0.88
CA ASN A 248 15.48 -14.59 -0.78
C ASN A 248 16.64 -14.27 -1.76
N LEU A 249 16.96 -12.97 -1.88
CA LEU A 249 18.03 -12.47 -2.73
C LEU A 249 19.22 -12.01 -1.91
N ASP A 250 20.38 -12.60 -2.19
CA ASP A 250 21.65 -12.16 -1.62
C ASP A 250 22.20 -10.96 -2.40
N VAL A 251 22.82 -10.03 -1.67
CA VAL A 251 23.47 -8.86 -2.27
C VAL A 251 24.97 -9.11 -2.37
N LEU A 252 25.46 -9.22 -3.60
CA LEU A 252 26.90 -9.37 -3.89
C LEU A 252 27.48 -8.02 -4.33
N PRO A 253 28.36 -7.38 -3.54
CA PRO A 253 29.06 -6.17 -3.98
C PRO A 253 30.08 -6.52 -5.07
N ILE A 254 29.88 -5.96 -6.26
CA ILE A 254 30.81 -6.12 -7.38
C ILE A 254 31.88 -5.03 -7.31
N PRO A 255 33.19 -5.38 -7.34
CA PRO A 255 34.26 -4.40 -7.38
C PRO A 255 34.14 -3.46 -8.59
N THR A 256 34.52 -2.20 -8.42
CA THR A 256 34.55 -1.25 -9.52
C THR A 256 35.65 -1.61 -10.53
N HIS A 257 35.43 -1.30 -11.80
CA HIS A 257 36.41 -1.54 -12.86
C HIS A 257 37.71 -0.72 -12.66
N ARG A 258 37.57 0.48 -12.10
CA ARG A 258 38.67 1.38 -11.73
C ARG A 258 38.46 1.87 -10.30
N ASP A 259 39.55 2.22 -9.63
CA ASP A 259 39.49 2.74 -8.27
C ASP A 259 38.74 4.07 -8.23
N ASN A 260 37.92 4.25 -7.20
CA ASN A 260 37.14 5.46 -7.02
C ASN A 260 38.03 6.58 -6.47
N GLN A 261 38.08 7.72 -7.18
CA GLN A 261 38.84 8.91 -6.78
C GLN A 261 37.96 10.02 -6.18
N ARG A 262 36.71 9.68 -5.79
CA ARG A 262 35.78 10.66 -5.22
C ARG A 262 36.23 11.16 -3.86
N GLU A 263 36.25 12.49 -3.71
CA GLU A 263 36.44 13.15 -2.42
C GLU A 263 35.09 13.50 -1.79
N ASP A 264 34.71 12.79 -0.73
CA ASP A 264 33.48 13.03 0.02
C ASP A 264 33.76 13.94 1.23
N SER A 265 33.46 15.24 1.10
CA SER A 265 33.59 16.25 2.16
C SER A 265 32.59 16.03 3.29
N ASN A 266 32.87 16.57 4.49
CA ASN A 266 31.92 16.48 5.59
C ASN A 266 30.69 17.36 5.32
N ASP A 267 29.58 17.02 5.99
CA ASP A 267 28.37 17.81 5.89
C ASP A 267 28.56 19.15 6.60
N GLN A 268 28.09 20.22 5.96
CA GLN A 268 28.01 21.54 6.57
C GLN A 268 26.60 21.75 7.13
N VAL A 269 26.53 22.00 8.44
CA VAL A 269 25.26 22.17 9.14
C VAL A 269 25.05 23.65 9.49
N PHE A 270 23.90 24.19 9.08
CA PHE A 270 23.50 25.59 9.26
C PHE A 270 22.30 25.70 10.18
N LYS A 271 22.14 26.86 10.82
CA LYS A 271 21.01 27.15 11.71
C LYS A 271 19.70 27.20 10.93
N THR A 272 19.69 27.96 9.84
CA THR A 272 18.48 28.23 9.04
C THR A 272 18.57 27.71 7.61
N ARG A 273 17.43 27.42 6.96
CA ARG A 273 17.39 27.09 5.52
C ARG A 273 17.96 28.22 4.67
N ARG A 274 17.78 29.48 5.08
CA ARG A 274 18.27 30.65 4.34
C ARG A 274 19.80 30.68 4.28
N GLU A 275 20.47 30.48 5.40
CA GLU A 275 21.93 30.41 5.47
C GLU A 275 22.47 29.25 4.63
N LYS A 276 21.85 28.07 4.77
CA LYS A 276 22.18 26.89 3.97
C LYS A 276 22.16 27.20 2.47
N PHE A 277 21.07 27.77 1.95
CA PHE A 277 20.97 28.07 0.51
C PHE A 277 21.94 29.17 0.06
N ASN A 278 22.22 30.16 0.91
CA ASN A 278 23.24 31.16 0.61
C ASN A 278 24.63 30.54 0.51
N ALA A 279 24.98 29.62 1.42
CA ALA A 279 26.24 28.89 1.40
C ALA A 279 26.36 27.98 0.16
N VAL A 280 25.27 27.30 -0.22
CA VAL A 280 25.20 26.52 -1.46
C VAL A 280 25.48 27.40 -2.68
N VAL A 281 24.83 28.57 -2.79
CA VAL A 281 25.07 29.50 -3.90
C VAL A 281 26.51 29.99 -3.94
N HIS A 282 27.08 30.36 -2.78
CA HIS A 282 28.48 30.79 -2.69
C HIS A 282 29.44 29.68 -3.17
N ARG A 283 29.19 28.44 -2.76
CA ARG A 283 29.99 27.29 -3.19
C ARG A 283 29.88 27.04 -4.70
N ILE A 284 28.69 27.18 -5.28
CA ILE A 284 28.48 27.08 -6.73
C ILE A 284 29.24 28.20 -7.46
N GLU A 285 29.24 29.43 -6.93
CA GLU A 285 30.01 30.53 -7.51
C GLU A 285 31.52 30.25 -7.53
N GLU A 286 32.07 29.67 -6.46
CA GLU A 286 33.48 29.28 -6.40
C GLU A 286 33.84 28.22 -7.46
N CYS A 287 33.00 27.19 -7.59
CA CYS A 287 33.20 26.14 -8.59
C CYS A 287 33.06 26.69 -10.02
N HIS A 288 32.05 27.53 -10.25
CA HIS A 288 31.83 28.15 -11.56
C HIS A 288 33.01 29.06 -11.96
N LYS A 289 33.59 29.84 -11.03
CA LYS A 289 34.81 30.65 -11.27
C LYS A 289 36.03 29.80 -11.65
N LYS A 290 36.08 28.53 -11.21
CA LYS A 290 37.14 27.57 -11.57
C LYS A 290 36.83 26.78 -12.86
N GLY A 291 35.64 26.95 -13.43
CA GLY A 291 35.14 26.16 -14.55
C GLY A 291 34.62 24.77 -14.19
N GLN A 292 34.55 24.42 -12.90
CA GLN A 292 34.13 23.09 -12.44
C GLN A 292 32.60 22.92 -12.58
N PRO A 293 32.11 21.83 -13.22
CA PRO A 293 30.68 21.55 -13.31
C PRO A 293 30.08 21.17 -11.96
N VAL A 294 28.84 21.61 -11.73
CA VAL A 294 28.12 21.35 -10.49
C VAL A 294 26.76 20.71 -10.74
N LEU A 295 26.49 19.60 -10.06
CA LEU A 295 25.17 18.99 -9.96
C LEU A 295 24.62 19.18 -8.55
N VAL A 296 23.48 19.86 -8.43
CA VAL A 296 22.81 20.10 -7.16
C VAL A 296 21.58 19.20 -7.06
N GLY A 297 21.51 18.37 -6.01
CA GLY A 297 20.34 17.58 -5.68
C GLY A 297 19.51 18.24 -4.59
N THR A 298 18.22 18.48 -4.86
CA THR A 298 17.23 18.99 -3.90
C THR A 298 16.15 17.94 -3.63
N ALA A 299 15.53 17.90 -2.45
CA ALA A 299 14.51 16.87 -2.20
C ALA A 299 13.10 17.23 -2.69
N SER A 300 12.83 18.50 -2.99
CA SER A 300 11.53 18.95 -3.47
C SER A 300 11.65 19.90 -4.66
N VAL A 301 10.54 20.02 -5.40
CA VAL A 301 10.38 20.98 -6.50
C VAL A 301 10.42 22.43 -5.99
N GLU A 302 9.83 22.69 -4.83
CA GLU A 302 9.89 24.03 -4.22
C GLU A 302 11.33 24.44 -3.88
N ALA A 303 12.14 23.50 -3.37
CA ALA A 303 13.54 23.73 -3.07
C ALA A 303 14.36 23.99 -4.34
N SER A 304 14.12 23.25 -5.43
CA SER A 304 14.82 23.48 -6.71
C SER A 304 14.46 24.85 -7.30
N GLU A 305 13.18 25.24 -7.28
CA GLU A 305 12.73 26.55 -7.78
C GLU A 305 13.25 27.71 -6.94
N THR A 306 13.32 27.53 -5.62
CA THR A 306 13.89 28.52 -4.72
C THR A 306 15.38 28.73 -4.99
N LEU A 307 16.14 27.63 -5.11
CA LEU A 307 17.55 27.70 -5.47
C LEU A 307 17.76 28.31 -6.87
N ALA A 308 16.94 27.92 -7.86
CA ALA A 308 17.00 28.47 -9.22
C ALA A 308 16.80 29.99 -9.24
N ARG A 309 15.85 30.52 -8.45
CA ARG A 309 15.66 31.97 -8.28
C ARG A 309 16.88 32.65 -7.67
N MET A 310 17.55 32.00 -6.72
CA MET A 310 18.78 32.53 -6.11
C MET A 310 19.96 32.52 -7.10
N LEU A 311 20.15 31.43 -7.84
CA LEU A 311 21.17 31.32 -8.90
C LEU A 311 20.96 32.36 -10.00
N LYS A 312 19.70 32.61 -10.39
CA LYS A 312 19.35 33.67 -11.36
C LYS A 312 19.74 35.07 -10.86
N ARG A 313 19.56 35.35 -9.55
CA ARG A 313 19.99 36.61 -8.93
C ARG A 313 21.52 36.74 -8.87
N ALA A 314 22.21 35.64 -8.63
CA ALA A 314 23.68 35.55 -8.68
C ALA A 314 24.25 35.58 -10.11
N LYS A 315 23.39 35.62 -11.14
CA LYS A 315 23.76 35.61 -12.57
C LYS A 315 24.53 34.34 -12.99
N LEU A 316 24.27 33.22 -12.33
CA LEU A 316 24.83 31.93 -12.69
C LEU A 316 23.90 31.22 -13.69
N PRO A 317 24.39 30.87 -14.90
CA PRO A 317 23.62 30.08 -15.85
C PRO A 317 23.39 28.68 -15.30
N HIS A 318 22.13 28.24 -15.27
CA HIS A 318 21.76 26.95 -14.69
C HIS A 318 20.59 26.31 -15.43
N SER A 319 20.51 24.98 -15.36
CA SER A 319 19.37 24.18 -15.83
C SER A 319 18.66 23.54 -14.65
N VAL A 320 17.33 23.41 -14.71
CA VAL A 320 16.52 22.81 -13.65
C VAL A 320 15.77 21.60 -14.19
N LEU A 321 15.81 20.50 -13.45
CA LEU A 321 15.17 19.23 -13.79
C LEU A 321 14.16 18.91 -12.71
N ASN A 322 12.88 18.82 -13.11
CA ASN A 322 11.75 18.64 -12.20
C ASN A 322 11.00 17.30 -12.41
N ALA A 323 11.64 16.31 -13.06
CA ALA A 323 11.09 14.98 -13.39
C ALA A 323 9.83 14.98 -14.28
N LYS A 324 9.58 16.05 -15.05
CA LYS A 324 8.41 16.21 -15.92
C LYS A 324 8.63 15.71 -17.35
N TYR A 325 9.83 15.84 -17.91
CA TYR A 325 10.09 15.55 -19.33
C TYR A 325 11.36 14.72 -19.54
N HIS A 326 11.25 13.39 -19.47
CA HIS A 326 12.41 12.48 -19.42
C HIS A 326 13.41 12.62 -20.57
N LEU A 327 12.95 12.81 -21.81
CA LEU A 327 13.84 12.92 -22.98
C LEU A 327 14.68 14.21 -22.92
N GLN A 328 14.04 15.35 -22.64
CA GLN A 328 14.73 16.63 -22.50
C GLN A 328 15.66 16.64 -21.28
N GLU A 329 15.23 16.04 -20.18
CA GLU A 329 16.05 15.92 -18.97
C GLU A 329 17.30 15.07 -19.19
N ALA A 330 17.18 13.99 -19.99
CA ALA A 330 18.33 13.16 -20.34
C ALA A 330 19.35 13.93 -21.19
N GLU A 331 18.90 14.79 -22.12
CA GLU A 331 19.80 15.65 -22.90
C GLU A 331 20.52 16.67 -22.03
N ILE A 332 19.80 17.31 -21.10
CA ILE A 332 20.39 18.27 -20.16
C ILE A 332 21.43 17.57 -19.27
N ILE A 333 21.11 16.40 -18.70
CA ILE A 333 22.01 15.65 -17.83
C ILE A 333 23.26 15.16 -18.56
N LYS A 334 23.13 14.74 -19.81
CA LYS A 334 24.28 14.34 -20.63
C LYS A 334 25.31 15.47 -20.77
N ASN A 335 24.84 16.71 -20.77
CA ASN A 335 25.68 17.91 -20.86
C ASN A 335 26.05 18.51 -19.49
N ALA A 336 25.61 17.92 -18.37
CA ALA A 336 25.89 18.42 -17.02
C ALA A 336 27.35 18.22 -16.57
N GLY A 337 28.15 17.51 -17.36
CA GLY A 337 29.58 17.31 -17.10
C GLY A 337 30.48 18.27 -17.90
N GLN A 338 29.92 19.29 -18.56
CA GLN A 338 30.69 20.27 -19.33
C GLN A 338 31.18 21.42 -18.44
N LEU A 339 32.28 22.09 -18.83
CA LEU A 339 32.83 23.23 -18.10
C LEU A 339 31.74 24.27 -17.80
N GLU A 340 31.81 24.86 -16.60
CA GLU A 340 30.91 25.92 -16.11
C GLU A 340 29.42 25.52 -15.99
N SER A 341 29.04 24.29 -16.31
CA SER A 341 27.64 23.86 -16.24
C SER A 341 27.14 23.73 -14.80
N VAL A 342 25.95 24.28 -14.54
CA VAL A 342 25.25 24.15 -13.26
C VAL A 342 23.90 23.50 -13.52
N THR A 343 23.67 22.34 -12.92
CA THR A 343 22.43 21.57 -13.09
C THR A 343 21.78 21.36 -11.73
N VAL A 344 20.54 21.81 -11.57
CA VAL A 344 19.72 21.57 -10.37
C VAL A 344 18.73 20.46 -10.68
N SER A 345 18.72 19.42 -9.85
CA SER A 345 17.92 18.22 -10.02
C SER A 345 17.04 18.01 -8.79
N THR A 346 15.73 17.90 -8.98
CA THR A 346 14.82 17.44 -7.93
C THR A 346 14.95 15.92 -7.79
N ASN A 347 15.18 15.45 -6.57
CA ASN A 347 15.32 14.03 -6.21
C ASN A 347 16.17 13.24 -7.23
N MET A 348 15.51 12.32 -7.94
CA MET A 348 16.10 11.40 -8.90
C MET A 348 15.89 11.82 -10.36
N ALA A 349 15.58 13.09 -10.66
CA ALA A 349 15.55 13.56 -12.04
C ALA A 349 16.89 13.26 -12.74
N GLY A 350 16.83 12.87 -14.01
CA GLY A 350 18.03 12.43 -14.72
C GLY A 350 18.59 11.05 -14.32
N ARG A 351 17.86 10.23 -13.57
CA ARG A 351 18.25 8.84 -13.27
C ARG A 351 18.26 7.97 -14.54
N GLY A 352 19.34 7.21 -14.69
CA GLY A 352 19.58 6.34 -15.85
C GLY A 352 20.49 6.94 -16.91
N THR A 353 20.72 8.26 -16.89
CA THR A 353 21.64 8.94 -17.81
C THR A 353 23.00 9.15 -17.16
N ASP A 354 24.05 8.80 -17.90
CA ASP A 354 25.44 8.93 -17.47
C ASP A 354 25.96 10.35 -17.67
N ILE A 355 26.69 10.90 -16.70
CA ILE A 355 27.32 12.22 -16.80
C ILE A 355 28.79 12.01 -17.11
N LYS A 356 29.18 12.32 -18.35
CA LYS A 356 30.58 12.24 -18.79
C LYS A 356 31.25 13.59 -18.63
N LEU A 357 32.48 13.59 -18.13
CA LEU A 357 33.26 14.80 -18.02
C LEU A 357 33.68 15.30 -19.42
N GLY A 358 33.49 16.60 -19.68
CA GLY A 358 33.99 17.27 -20.86
C GLY A 358 35.50 17.47 -20.84
N GLU A 359 36.06 17.98 -21.93
CA GLU A 359 37.49 18.30 -22.01
C GLU A 359 37.88 19.36 -20.98
N GLY A 360 39.01 19.17 -20.29
CA GLY A 360 39.53 20.07 -19.26
C GLY A 360 38.82 20.02 -17.89
N VAL A 361 37.71 19.28 -17.77
CA VAL A 361 36.94 19.19 -16.51
C VAL A 361 37.65 18.37 -15.44
N ALA A 362 38.38 17.32 -15.84
CA ALA A 362 39.15 16.51 -14.90
C ALA A 362 40.22 17.34 -14.17
N ASP A 363 40.87 18.27 -14.88
CA ASP A 363 41.88 19.17 -14.32
C ASP A 363 41.27 20.22 -13.36
N ALA A 364 39.99 20.55 -13.56
CA ALA A 364 39.22 21.45 -12.69
C ALA A 364 38.68 20.77 -11.41
N GLY A 365 39.02 19.49 -11.18
CA GLY A 365 38.56 18.70 -10.03
C GLY A 365 37.37 17.78 -10.32
N GLY A 366 36.93 17.66 -11.58
CA GLY A 366 35.83 16.80 -11.98
C GLY A 366 34.45 17.33 -11.62
N LEU A 367 33.43 16.46 -11.67
CA LEU A 367 32.05 16.85 -11.33
C LEU A 367 31.90 17.02 -9.80
N PHE A 368 31.44 18.20 -9.38
CA PHE A 368 31.09 18.44 -7.98
C PHE A 368 29.60 18.20 -7.74
N VAL A 369 29.27 17.34 -6.77
CA VAL A 369 27.89 17.04 -6.40
C VAL A 369 27.54 17.67 -5.06
N ILE A 370 26.50 18.51 -5.06
CA ILE A 370 25.98 19.17 -3.86
C ILE A 370 24.63 18.57 -3.50
N GLY A 371 24.49 18.05 -2.28
CA GLY A 371 23.18 17.76 -1.70
C GLY A 371 22.70 18.93 -0.85
N THR A 372 21.51 19.46 -1.10
CA THR A 372 20.94 20.57 -0.29
C THR A 372 20.23 20.11 0.98
N GLU A 373 20.18 18.80 1.19
CA GLU A 373 19.62 18.14 2.36
C GLU A 373 19.97 16.65 2.34
N ARG A 374 19.72 15.98 3.46
CA ARG A 374 19.85 14.53 3.61
C ARG A 374 18.51 13.86 3.46
N HIS A 375 18.43 12.87 2.59
CA HIS A 375 17.20 12.09 2.44
C HIS A 375 17.00 11.18 3.66
N GLN A 376 15.76 10.72 3.83
CA GLN A 376 15.41 9.76 4.87
C GLN A 376 16.17 8.42 4.76
N SER A 377 16.59 8.06 3.54
CA SER A 377 17.39 6.88 3.24
C SER A 377 18.78 7.26 2.73
N ARG A 378 19.81 6.68 3.35
CA ARG A 378 21.23 6.80 2.97
C ARG A 378 21.47 6.30 1.55
N ARG A 379 20.65 5.37 1.08
CA ARG A 379 20.72 4.83 -0.27
C ARG A 379 20.54 5.92 -1.33
N ILE A 380 19.62 6.86 -1.11
CA ILE A 380 19.32 7.95 -2.04
C ILE A 380 20.49 8.95 -2.06
N ASP A 381 21.00 9.32 -0.89
CA ASP A 381 22.19 10.17 -0.77
C ASP A 381 23.41 9.55 -1.47
N ARG A 382 23.63 8.24 -1.31
CA ARG A 382 24.70 7.51 -2.00
C ARG A 382 24.50 7.49 -3.52
N GLN A 383 23.26 7.44 -4.01
CA GLN A 383 22.97 7.56 -5.44
C GLN A 383 23.30 8.95 -5.98
N LEU A 384 23.01 10.00 -5.20
CA LEU A 384 23.38 11.37 -5.56
C LEU A 384 24.91 11.50 -5.64
N ARG A 385 25.65 11.07 -4.59
CA ARG A 385 27.12 11.02 -4.61
C ARG A 385 27.69 10.19 -5.77
N GLY A 386 27.00 9.10 -6.14
CA GLY A 386 27.37 8.23 -7.26
C GLY A 386 27.17 8.86 -8.64
N ARG A 387 26.76 10.13 -8.74
CA ARG A 387 26.70 10.85 -10.00
C ARG A 387 28.05 11.35 -10.48
N CYS A 388 29.00 11.64 -9.58
CA CYS A 388 30.38 11.98 -9.92
C CYS A 388 31.34 10.78 -9.80
N SER A 389 32.59 11.00 -10.23
CA SER A 389 33.71 10.05 -10.13
C SER A 389 33.45 8.68 -10.78
N ARG A 390 32.89 8.69 -11.98
CA ARG A 390 32.57 7.47 -12.73
C ARG A 390 33.82 6.92 -13.38
N GLN A 391 33.99 5.59 -13.39
CA GLN A 391 35.14 4.94 -14.03
C GLN A 391 36.52 5.52 -13.62
N GLY A 392 36.64 5.91 -12.34
CA GLY A 392 37.88 6.48 -11.78
C GLY A 392 38.15 7.94 -12.14
N ASP A 393 37.17 8.64 -12.72
CA ASP A 393 37.22 10.09 -12.89
C ASP A 393 37.36 10.79 -11.53
N PRO A 394 37.98 11.98 -11.48
CA PRO A 394 37.96 12.82 -10.28
C PRO A 394 36.55 13.37 -10.04
N GLY A 395 36.27 13.74 -8.80
CA GLY A 395 35.05 14.41 -8.42
C GLY A 395 34.93 14.61 -6.93
N GLU A 396 34.07 15.54 -6.55
CA GLU A 396 33.85 15.91 -5.17
C GLU A 396 32.36 15.72 -4.82
N SER A 397 32.05 15.46 -3.56
CA SER A 397 30.68 15.56 -3.06
C SER A 397 30.59 16.21 -1.69
N GLN A 398 29.55 17.01 -1.47
CA GLN A 398 29.31 17.68 -0.18
C GLN A 398 27.82 17.86 0.07
N PHE A 399 27.38 17.71 1.32
CA PHE A 399 26.01 17.98 1.73
C PHE A 399 25.94 19.24 2.59
N PHE A 400 24.90 20.03 2.36
CA PHE A 400 24.55 21.23 3.11
C PHE A 400 23.22 20.94 3.78
N ILE A 401 23.16 21.05 5.11
CA ILE A 401 22.00 20.64 5.92
C ILE A 401 21.62 21.80 6.83
N SER A 402 20.34 21.97 7.09
CA SER A 402 19.81 22.91 8.08
C SER A 402 19.14 22.14 9.22
N PHE A 403 19.14 22.70 10.43
CA PHE A 403 18.34 22.16 11.54
C PHE A 403 16.82 22.23 11.28
N GLU A 404 16.39 23.10 10.36
CA GLU A 404 15.01 23.19 9.89
C GLU A 404 14.64 22.13 8.82
N ASP A 405 15.58 21.32 8.35
CA ASP A 405 15.31 20.28 7.35
C ASP A 405 14.54 19.10 7.96
N ASP A 406 13.71 18.44 7.15
CA ASP A 406 12.72 17.47 7.64
C ASP A 406 13.34 16.29 8.40
N LEU A 407 14.50 15.79 7.95
CA LEU A 407 15.24 14.74 8.65
C LEU A 407 15.65 15.18 10.07
N MET A 408 16.10 16.43 10.19
CA MET A 408 16.59 17.00 11.45
C MET A 408 15.43 17.29 12.39
N ARG A 409 14.33 17.85 11.86
CA ARG A 409 13.11 18.14 12.63
C ARG A 409 12.44 16.89 13.19
N ASN A 410 12.37 15.82 12.40
CA ASN A 410 11.51 14.67 12.71
C ASN A 410 12.22 13.55 13.49
N PHE A 411 13.55 13.45 13.40
CA PHE A 411 14.28 12.23 13.82
C PHE A 411 15.62 12.47 14.53
N ALA A 412 16.15 13.68 14.51
CA ALA A 412 17.24 14.02 15.40
C ALA A 412 16.70 14.24 16.82
N ALA A 413 17.41 13.74 17.82
CA ALA A 413 17.12 14.08 19.21
C ALA A 413 17.34 15.60 19.36
N ALA A 414 16.26 16.38 19.39
CA ALA A 414 16.38 17.84 19.43
C ALA A 414 17.15 18.22 20.70
N ASP A 415 16.95 17.53 21.82
CA ASP A 415 17.75 17.60 23.05
C ASP A 415 19.28 17.66 22.82
N ARG A 416 19.84 16.81 21.96
CA ARG A 416 21.30 16.77 21.72
C ARG A 416 21.77 17.90 20.81
N MET A 417 20.93 18.33 19.87
CA MET A 417 21.23 19.42 18.94
C MET A 417 21.08 20.79 19.61
N THR A 418 20.09 20.94 20.49
CA THR A 418 19.88 22.13 21.30
C THR A 418 21.05 22.37 22.26
N ASN A 419 21.48 21.32 22.97
CA ASN A 419 22.67 21.37 23.84
C ASN A 419 23.97 21.69 23.09
N MET A 420 24.02 21.37 21.81
CA MET A 420 25.16 21.64 20.94
C MET A 420 25.11 23.08 20.41
N MET A 421 23.95 23.58 19.98
CA MET A 421 23.79 24.98 19.55
C MET A 421 24.21 25.97 20.65
N GLU A 422 23.82 25.71 21.90
CA GLU A 422 24.20 26.55 23.05
C GLU A 422 25.69 26.47 23.40
N ARG A 423 26.30 25.27 23.30
CA ARG A 423 27.73 25.10 23.61
C ARG A 423 28.64 25.69 22.55
N PHE A 424 28.22 25.65 21.29
CA PHE A 424 29.04 26.13 20.18
C PHE A 424 28.76 27.59 19.83
N GLY A 425 27.63 28.17 20.24
CA GLY A 425 27.35 29.59 20.04
C GLY A 425 27.47 30.00 18.58
N MET A 426 26.79 29.29 17.66
CA MET A 426 26.86 29.59 16.22
C MET A 426 26.44 31.03 15.95
N GLU A 427 27.37 31.82 15.41
CA GLU A 427 27.06 33.11 14.83
C GLU A 427 26.31 32.93 13.50
N ASP A 428 25.44 33.89 13.16
CA ASP A 428 24.63 33.83 11.95
C ASP A 428 25.53 33.74 10.70
N GLY A 429 25.45 32.61 9.98
CA GLY A 429 26.22 32.37 8.75
C GLY A 429 27.46 31.47 8.89
N GLU A 430 27.83 31.03 10.10
CA GLU A 430 28.88 30.04 10.28
C GLU A 430 28.35 28.60 10.07
N ALA A 431 29.11 27.79 9.33
CA ALA A 431 28.80 26.38 9.13
C ALA A 431 29.48 25.53 10.21
N LEU A 432 28.75 24.62 10.84
CA LEU A 432 29.35 23.58 11.67
C LEU A 432 29.82 22.42 10.80
N GLU A 433 31.12 22.14 10.84
CA GLU A 433 31.73 21.02 10.12
C GLU A 433 32.55 20.15 11.09
N HIS A 434 32.09 18.92 11.35
CA HIS A 434 32.87 17.94 12.09
C HIS A 434 32.44 16.51 11.80
N ARG A 435 33.39 15.58 11.75
CA ARG A 435 33.15 14.13 11.59
C ARG A 435 32.10 13.51 12.52
N TRP A 436 31.91 14.05 13.72
CA TRP A 436 30.93 13.49 14.67
C TRP A 436 29.50 13.87 14.29
N LEU A 437 29.30 15.01 13.62
CA LEU A 437 28.00 15.47 13.11
C LEU A 437 27.48 14.53 12.03
N ASN A 438 28.33 14.16 11.06
CA ASN A 438 28.00 13.15 10.04
C ASN A 438 27.49 11.86 10.68
N ARG A 439 28.18 11.37 11.72
CA ARG A 439 27.77 10.15 12.43
C ARG A 439 26.43 10.28 13.15
N SER A 440 26.12 11.47 13.66
CA SER A 440 24.82 11.78 14.27
C SER A 440 23.70 11.72 13.24
N VAL A 441 23.90 12.39 12.10
CA VAL A 441 22.96 12.40 10.96
C VAL A 441 22.74 10.98 10.41
N GLU A 442 23.82 10.21 10.19
CA GLU A 442 23.70 8.81 9.74
C GLU A 442 22.94 7.93 10.74
N THR A 443 23.07 8.21 12.04
CA THR A 443 22.32 7.48 13.08
C THR A 443 20.83 7.82 13.01
N ALA A 444 20.48 9.08 12.74
CA ALA A 444 19.10 9.48 12.50
C ALA A 444 18.54 8.78 11.26
N GLN A 445 19.26 8.78 10.13
CA GLN A 445 18.84 8.08 8.91
C GLN A 445 18.65 6.57 9.15
N LYS A 446 19.57 5.90 9.85
CA LYS A 446 19.43 4.47 10.23
C LYS A 446 18.15 4.19 11.00
N ARG A 447 17.76 5.07 11.92
CA ARG A 447 16.51 4.92 12.68
C ARG A 447 15.29 5.06 11.78
N VAL A 448 15.32 6.03 10.86
CA VAL A 448 14.24 6.24 9.88
C VAL A 448 14.10 5.04 8.95
N GLU A 449 15.22 4.55 8.42
CA GLU A 449 15.26 3.34 7.57
C GLU A 449 14.70 2.12 8.31
N GLN A 450 15.08 1.90 9.56
CA GLN A 450 14.55 0.81 10.38
C GLN A 450 13.05 0.96 10.64
N LEU A 451 12.57 2.18 10.90
CA LEU A 451 11.15 2.46 11.07
C LEU A 451 10.38 2.16 9.78
N HIS A 452 10.88 2.61 8.63
CA HIS A 452 10.29 2.34 7.33
C HIS A 452 10.29 0.87 6.97
N TYR A 453 11.40 0.16 7.22
CA TYR A 453 11.48 -1.28 7.04
C TYR A 453 10.43 -2.01 7.89
N ARG A 454 10.26 -1.64 9.17
CA ARG A 454 9.21 -2.21 10.03
C ARG A 454 7.80 -1.96 9.48
N ARG A 455 7.51 -0.73 9.02
CA ARG A 455 6.21 -0.41 8.40
C ARG A 455 5.97 -1.24 7.14
N ARG A 456 6.97 -1.35 6.26
CA ARG A 456 6.87 -2.15 5.03
C ARG A 456 6.68 -3.63 5.33
N LYS A 457 7.43 -4.16 6.29
CA LYS A 457 7.28 -5.55 6.77
C LYS A 457 5.88 -5.78 7.33
N TYR A 458 5.39 -4.87 8.16
CA TYR A 458 4.04 -4.95 8.70
C TYR A 458 2.99 -4.97 7.59
N VAL A 459 3.05 -4.07 6.61
CA VAL A 459 2.14 -4.07 5.44
C VAL A 459 2.24 -5.37 4.64
N LEU A 460 3.46 -5.88 4.43
CA LEU A 460 3.70 -7.16 3.76
C LEU A 460 3.05 -8.33 4.53
N ASP A 461 3.07 -8.33 5.86
CA ASP A 461 2.45 -9.38 6.67
C ASP A 461 0.92 -9.44 6.47
N PHE A 462 0.23 -8.31 6.25
CA PHE A 462 -1.19 -8.28 5.87
C PHE A 462 -1.38 -8.78 4.44
N ASP A 463 -0.58 -8.29 3.50
CA ASP A 463 -0.69 -8.69 2.10
C ASP A 463 -0.34 -10.17 1.89
N ASP A 464 0.51 -10.77 2.71
CA ASP A 464 0.82 -12.21 2.65
C ASP A 464 -0.40 -13.09 2.98
N VAL A 465 -1.33 -12.60 3.82
CA VAL A 465 -2.63 -13.27 4.04
C VAL A 465 -3.45 -13.23 2.76
N MET A 466 -3.58 -12.05 2.16
CA MET A 466 -4.28 -11.87 0.88
C MET A 466 -3.63 -12.65 -0.26
N ASN A 467 -2.31 -12.74 -0.29
CA ASN A 467 -1.59 -13.47 -1.34
C ASN A 467 -1.86 -14.97 -1.27
N ARG A 468 -1.92 -15.57 -0.07
CA ARG A 468 -2.31 -16.98 0.10
C ARG A 468 -3.74 -17.24 -0.39
N GLN A 469 -4.68 -16.35 -0.05
CA GLN A 469 -6.06 -16.44 -0.53
C GLN A 469 -6.12 -16.31 -2.06
N ARG A 470 -5.37 -15.36 -2.62
CA ARG A 470 -5.25 -15.14 -4.07
C ARG A 470 -4.67 -16.36 -4.79
N GLU A 471 -3.63 -17.00 -4.25
CA GLU A 471 -3.05 -18.22 -4.83
C GLU A 471 -4.10 -19.33 -4.95
N VAL A 472 -4.95 -19.50 -3.94
CA VAL A 472 -6.05 -20.48 -3.96
C VAL A 472 -7.11 -20.10 -4.99
N VAL A 473 -7.63 -18.87 -4.94
CA VAL A 473 -8.70 -18.41 -5.84
C VAL A 473 -8.23 -18.36 -7.29
N TYR A 474 -7.04 -17.83 -7.56
CA TYR A 474 -6.50 -17.77 -8.92
C TYR A 474 -6.08 -19.16 -9.41
N GLY A 475 -5.66 -20.05 -8.51
CA GLY A 475 -5.46 -21.46 -8.81
C GLY A 475 -6.76 -22.12 -9.28
N TYR A 476 -7.85 -21.93 -8.54
CA TYR A 476 -9.17 -22.45 -8.88
C TYR A 476 -9.72 -21.85 -10.17
N ARG A 477 -9.65 -20.52 -10.31
CA ARG A 477 -10.02 -19.80 -11.54
C ARG A 477 -9.26 -20.30 -12.76
N ASN A 478 -7.94 -20.51 -12.63
CA ASN A 478 -7.12 -21.07 -13.72
C ASN A 478 -7.47 -22.52 -14.04
N GLN A 479 -7.91 -23.31 -13.05
CA GLN A 479 -8.37 -24.67 -13.27
C GLN A 479 -9.65 -24.67 -14.12
N VAL A 480 -10.63 -23.82 -13.79
CA VAL A 480 -11.87 -23.65 -14.59
C VAL A 480 -11.55 -23.11 -16.00
N LEU A 481 -10.62 -22.16 -16.12
CA LEU A 481 -10.21 -21.62 -17.43
C LEU A 481 -9.57 -22.67 -18.34
N LYS A 482 -8.76 -23.57 -17.76
CA LYS A 482 -7.96 -24.55 -18.51
C LYS A 482 -8.62 -25.94 -18.57
N SER A 483 -9.76 -26.15 -17.91
CA SER A 483 -10.43 -27.45 -17.93
C SER A 483 -10.98 -27.74 -19.32
N GLU A 484 -10.66 -28.94 -19.82
CA GLU A 484 -11.25 -29.49 -21.03
C GLU A 484 -12.73 -29.82 -20.79
N ASP A 485 -13.08 -30.32 -19.60
CA ASP A 485 -14.46 -30.60 -19.19
C ASP A 485 -14.81 -29.83 -17.89
N PRO A 486 -15.47 -28.66 -17.98
CA PRO A 486 -15.96 -27.91 -16.82
C PRO A 486 -17.03 -28.66 -16.02
N ARG A 487 -17.71 -29.65 -16.61
CA ARG A 487 -18.81 -30.36 -15.97
C ARG A 487 -18.38 -31.19 -14.77
N GLU A 488 -17.23 -31.86 -14.84
CA GLU A 488 -16.69 -32.62 -13.70
C GLU A 488 -16.52 -31.70 -12.48
N LEU A 489 -16.02 -30.48 -12.68
CA LEU A 489 -15.85 -29.48 -11.62
C LEU A 489 -17.20 -29.03 -11.05
N ILE A 490 -18.20 -28.81 -11.90
CA ILE A 490 -19.55 -28.44 -11.46
C ILE A 490 -20.16 -29.55 -10.60
N MET A 491 -20.00 -30.81 -11.00
CA MET A 491 -20.51 -31.95 -10.21
C MET A 491 -19.83 -32.06 -8.86
N GLU A 492 -18.50 -31.89 -8.80
CA GLU A 492 -17.76 -31.85 -7.54
C GLU A 492 -18.24 -30.72 -6.62
N VAL A 493 -18.55 -29.54 -7.18
CA VAL A 493 -19.10 -28.41 -6.43
C VAL A 493 -20.50 -28.70 -5.90
N ILE A 494 -21.38 -29.26 -6.75
CA ILE A 494 -22.75 -29.64 -6.35
C ILE A 494 -22.71 -30.63 -5.19
N ASP A 495 -21.90 -31.69 -5.31
CA ASP A 495 -21.82 -32.74 -4.30
C ASP A 495 -21.39 -32.16 -2.94
N ARG A 496 -20.40 -31.25 -2.94
CA ARG A 496 -19.93 -30.56 -1.73
C ARG A 496 -20.99 -29.64 -1.12
N VAL A 497 -21.70 -28.85 -1.93
CA VAL A 497 -22.77 -27.95 -1.45
C VAL A 497 -23.91 -28.76 -0.82
N VAL A 498 -24.30 -29.87 -1.44
CA VAL A 498 -25.35 -30.74 -0.92
C VAL A 498 -24.93 -31.39 0.40
N GLU A 499 -23.70 -31.91 0.47
CA GLU A 499 -23.16 -32.48 1.71
C GLU A 499 -23.18 -31.44 2.85
N ALA A 500 -22.64 -30.24 2.61
CA ALA A 500 -22.60 -29.19 3.62
C ALA A 500 -24.00 -28.75 4.10
N GLN A 501 -24.93 -28.52 3.17
CA GLN A 501 -26.27 -28.04 3.51
C GLN A 501 -27.11 -29.13 4.21
N VAL A 502 -27.04 -30.37 3.76
CA VAL A 502 -27.78 -31.47 4.42
C VAL A 502 -27.25 -31.71 5.83
N SER A 503 -25.92 -31.70 6.03
CA SER A 503 -25.33 -31.75 7.38
C SER A 503 -25.76 -30.58 8.24
N HIS A 504 -25.80 -29.35 7.69
CA HIS A 504 -26.27 -28.17 8.42
C HIS A 504 -27.71 -28.33 8.95
N PHE A 505 -28.63 -28.81 8.12
CA PHE A 505 -30.04 -29.00 8.50
C PHE A 505 -30.29 -30.20 9.42
N THR A 506 -29.34 -31.12 9.56
CA THR A 506 -29.54 -32.40 10.27
C THR A 506 -28.67 -32.57 11.52
N GLU A 507 -27.44 -32.03 11.55
CA GLU A 507 -26.45 -32.27 12.59
C GLU A 507 -25.97 -31.01 13.33
N GLU A 508 -25.99 -29.82 12.71
CA GLU A 508 -25.35 -28.61 13.24
C GLU A 508 -26.28 -27.60 13.94
N ARG A 509 -27.53 -27.99 14.27
CA ARG A 509 -28.48 -27.09 14.97
C ARG A 509 -28.36 -27.14 16.49
N ASP A 510 -28.62 -25.99 17.13
CA ASP A 510 -28.60 -25.80 18.59
C ASP A 510 -29.64 -26.66 19.35
N ASP A 511 -30.72 -27.07 18.68
CA ASP A 511 -31.81 -27.89 19.25
C ASP A 511 -31.63 -29.41 19.05
N GLY A 512 -30.62 -29.82 18.26
CA GLY A 512 -30.31 -31.22 17.98
C GLY A 512 -31.40 -32.00 17.25
N GLN A 513 -32.39 -31.33 16.63
CA GLN A 513 -33.45 -31.97 15.85
C GLN A 513 -33.31 -31.63 14.36
N PRO A 514 -33.43 -32.61 13.45
CA PRO A 514 -33.34 -32.35 12.02
C PRO A 514 -34.58 -31.61 11.50
N ASP A 515 -34.37 -30.53 10.74
CA ASP A 515 -35.45 -29.79 10.08
C ASP A 515 -35.56 -30.19 8.60
N PHE A 516 -36.32 -31.26 8.37
CA PHE A 516 -36.58 -31.76 7.02
C PHE A 516 -37.48 -30.82 6.18
N VAL A 517 -38.18 -29.87 6.81
CA VAL A 517 -39.05 -28.92 6.11
C VAL A 517 -38.20 -27.81 5.50
N GLU A 518 -37.27 -27.25 6.27
CA GLU A 518 -36.34 -26.23 5.80
C GLU A 518 -35.38 -26.78 4.74
N MET A 519 -34.86 -28.00 4.95
CA MET A 519 -34.04 -28.70 3.96
C MET A 519 -34.79 -28.92 2.63
N LEU A 520 -36.07 -29.32 2.70
CA LEU A 520 -36.91 -29.48 1.50
C LEU A 520 -37.14 -28.13 0.80
N HIS A 521 -37.40 -27.07 1.57
CA HIS A 521 -37.61 -25.74 1.02
C HIS A 521 -36.35 -25.24 0.29
N TRP A 522 -35.18 -25.38 0.91
CA TRP A 522 -33.89 -25.08 0.29
C TRP A 522 -33.69 -25.88 -1.00
N ALA A 523 -33.87 -27.20 -0.97
CA ALA A 523 -33.66 -28.05 -2.15
C ALA A 523 -34.55 -27.65 -3.33
N ASN A 524 -35.81 -27.30 -3.08
CA ASN A 524 -36.76 -26.88 -4.13
C ASN A 524 -36.55 -25.44 -4.61
N MET A 525 -35.98 -24.55 -3.77
CA MET A 525 -35.70 -23.15 -4.13
C MET A 525 -34.39 -22.98 -4.90
N THR A 526 -33.40 -23.83 -4.58
CA THR A 526 -32.07 -23.84 -5.20
C THR A 526 -32.06 -24.67 -6.48
N PHE A 527 -32.75 -25.82 -6.47
CA PHE A 527 -32.77 -26.76 -7.59
C PHE A 527 -34.20 -26.96 -8.13
N PRO A 528 -34.37 -27.28 -9.43
CA PRO A 528 -35.68 -27.53 -10.05
C PRO A 528 -36.24 -28.92 -9.69
N LEU A 529 -36.15 -29.30 -8.42
CA LEU A 529 -36.65 -30.54 -7.86
C LEU A 529 -38.03 -30.24 -7.29
N HIS A 530 -39.10 -30.80 -7.84
CA HIS A 530 -40.44 -30.58 -7.29
C HIS A 530 -40.70 -31.63 -6.20
N LEU A 531 -39.88 -31.64 -5.14
CA LEU A 531 -39.96 -32.65 -4.08
C LEU A 531 -41.06 -32.28 -3.07
N THR A 532 -41.74 -33.29 -2.54
CA THR A 532 -42.69 -33.16 -1.42
C THR A 532 -42.24 -34.03 -0.25
N LEU A 533 -42.55 -33.63 0.99
CA LEU A 533 -42.20 -34.36 2.22
C LEU A 533 -42.56 -35.86 2.12
N GLY A 534 -43.76 -36.16 1.60
CA GLY A 534 -44.23 -37.54 1.43
C GLY A 534 -43.47 -38.35 0.37
N SER A 535 -43.01 -37.71 -0.71
CA SER A 535 -42.22 -38.36 -1.77
C SER A 535 -40.74 -38.51 -1.42
N ALA A 536 -40.23 -37.61 -0.58
CA ALA A 536 -38.83 -37.54 -0.23
C ALA A 536 -38.48 -38.50 0.92
N GLN A 537 -39.38 -38.72 1.89
CA GLN A 537 -39.20 -39.68 3.00
C GLN A 537 -37.88 -39.48 3.78
N PHE A 538 -37.47 -38.23 4.01
CA PHE A 538 -36.18 -37.91 4.65
C PHE A 538 -36.03 -38.49 6.06
N GLU A 539 -37.13 -38.62 6.80
CA GLU A 539 -37.18 -39.22 8.14
C GLU A 539 -36.80 -40.71 8.18
N THR A 540 -36.84 -41.40 7.03
CA THR A 540 -36.58 -42.84 6.94
C THR A 540 -35.12 -43.19 6.63
N ARG A 541 -34.30 -42.18 6.27
CA ARG A 541 -32.89 -42.36 5.91
C ARG A 541 -32.00 -41.66 6.93
N ASP A 542 -30.77 -42.16 7.01
CA ASP A 542 -29.68 -41.48 7.70
C ASP A 542 -29.18 -40.27 6.88
N VAL A 543 -28.30 -39.47 7.47
CA VAL A 543 -27.75 -38.25 6.87
C VAL A 543 -27.05 -38.57 5.53
N GLU A 544 -26.19 -39.59 5.50
CA GLU A 544 -25.52 -40.05 4.27
C GLU A 544 -26.53 -40.53 3.20
N GLY A 545 -27.59 -41.22 3.60
CA GLY A 545 -28.66 -41.65 2.70
C GLY A 545 -29.47 -40.47 2.14
N ASN A 546 -29.68 -39.42 2.93
CA ASN A 546 -30.34 -38.19 2.48
C ASN A 546 -29.46 -37.38 1.52
N ILE A 547 -28.15 -37.27 1.79
CA ILE A 547 -27.18 -36.66 0.87
C ILE A 547 -27.23 -37.39 -0.48
N THR A 548 -27.07 -38.71 -0.48
CA THR A 548 -27.04 -39.51 -1.71
C THR A 548 -28.33 -39.35 -2.52
N PHE A 549 -29.49 -39.39 -1.86
CA PHE A 549 -30.79 -39.23 -2.52
C PHE A 549 -30.96 -37.86 -3.17
N ILE A 550 -30.60 -36.78 -2.47
CA ILE A 550 -30.71 -35.41 -2.99
C ILE A 550 -29.73 -35.22 -4.16
N THR A 551 -28.49 -35.66 -4.01
CA THR A 551 -27.46 -35.60 -5.06
C THR A 551 -27.90 -36.33 -6.33
N GLU A 552 -28.42 -37.55 -6.23
CA GLU A 552 -28.94 -38.29 -7.40
C GLU A 552 -30.06 -37.52 -8.11
N LYS A 553 -30.97 -36.89 -7.35
CA LYS A 553 -32.07 -36.11 -7.93
C LYS A 553 -31.57 -34.83 -8.60
N ILE A 554 -30.57 -34.15 -8.04
CA ILE A 554 -29.93 -32.98 -8.66
C ILE A 554 -29.21 -33.40 -9.95
N HIS A 555 -28.45 -34.50 -9.92
CA HIS A 555 -27.77 -35.02 -11.11
C HIS A 555 -28.75 -35.41 -12.22
N GLU A 556 -29.90 -36.01 -11.89
CA GLU A 556 -30.98 -36.27 -12.85
C GLU A 556 -31.54 -34.96 -13.44
N ALA A 557 -31.79 -33.95 -12.60
CA ALA A 557 -32.30 -32.66 -13.04
C ALA A 557 -31.30 -31.93 -13.95
N TYR A 558 -30.01 -31.98 -13.61
CA TYR A 558 -28.94 -31.42 -14.42
C TYR A 558 -28.82 -32.13 -15.77
N LYS A 559 -28.86 -33.47 -15.80
CA LYS A 559 -28.86 -34.23 -17.06
C LYS A 559 -30.00 -33.82 -17.99
N ARG A 560 -31.23 -33.69 -17.45
CA ARG A 560 -32.37 -33.21 -18.23
C ARG A 560 -32.16 -31.80 -18.79
N LYS A 561 -31.50 -30.93 -18.01
CA LYS A 561 -31.14 -29.58 -18.46
C LYS A 561 -30.12 -29.62 -19.60
N VAL A 562 -29.05 -30.40 -19.45
CA VAL A 562 -28.02 -30.60 -20.48
C VAL A 562 -28.62 -31.13 -21.79
N ASP A 563 -29.53 -32.11 -21.71
CA ASP A 563 -30.19 -32.67 -22.91
C ASP A 563 -31.04 -31.65 -23.68
N SER A 564 -31.46 -30.57 -23.03
CA SER A 564 -32.25 -29.48 -23.65
C SER A 564 -31.41 -28.36 -24.26
N GLU A 565 -30.09 -28.34 -24.00
CA GLU A 565 -29.17 -27.27 -24.39
C GLU A 565 -28.32 -27.67 -25.61
N ASN A 566 -27.80 -26.67 -26.34
CA ASN A 566 -26.92 -26.95 -27.50
C ASN A 566 -25.52 -27.40 -27.03
N PRO A 567 -25.06 -28.61 -27.40
CA PRO A 567 -23.73 -29.12 -27.00
C PRO A 567 -22.56 -28.21 -27.38
N GLU A 568 -22.64 -27.45 -28.48
CA GLU A 568 -21.55 -26.59 -28.97
C GLU A 568 -21.24 -25.41 -28.03
N HIS A 569 -22.23 -24.93 -27.28
CA HIS A 569 -22.08 -23.77 -26.39
C HIS A 569 -22.09 -24.14 -24.90
N LEU A 570 -22.46 -25.38 -24.57
CA LEU A 570 -22.68 -25.81 -23.20
C LEU A 570 -21.39 -25.75 -22.36
N GLU A 571 -20.26 -26.22 -22.88
CA GLU A 571 -18.97 -26.17 -22.17
C GLU A 571 -18.53 -24.72 -21.90
N ASN A 572 -18.69 -23.83 -22.88
CA ASN A 572 -18.34 -22.42 -22.73
C ASN A 572 -19.28 -21.71 -21.74
N LEU A 573 -20.56 -22.09 -21.72
CA LEU A 573 -21.54 -21.57 -20.78
C LEU A 573 -21.25 -22.02 -19.34
N GLU A 574 -21.02 -23.33 -19.13
CA GLU A 574 -20.62 -23.92 -17.85
C GLU A 574 -19.37 -23.22 -17.30
N ARG A 575 -18.35 -23.05 -18.15
CA ARG A 575 -17.12 -22.30 -17.80
C ARG A 575 -17.42 -20.85 -17.45
N HIS A 576 -18.23 -20.15 -18.24
CA HIS A 576 -18.56 -18.75 -18.01
C HIS A 576 -19.30 -18.53 -16.68
N ILE A 577 -20.27 -19.39 -16.35
CA ILE A 577 -21.03 -19.33 -15.10
C ILE A 577 -20.12 -19.47 -13.89
N MET A 578 -19.21 -20.45 -13.92
CA MET A 578 -18.22 -20.67 -12.86
C MET A 578 -17.27 -19.48 -12.71
N LEU A 579 -16.74 -18.96 -13.83
CA LEU A 579 -15.84 -17.80 -13.79
C LEU A 579 -16.52 -16.54 -13.29
N HIS A 580 -17.76 -16.29 -13.71
CA HIS A 580 -18.55 -15.16 -13.23
C HIS A 580 -18.79 -15.25 -11.73
N ALA A 581 -19.15 -16.44 -11.21
CA ALA A 581 -19.32 -16.65 -9.78
C ALA A 581 -18.03 -16.40 -8.99
N ILE A 582 -16.90 -16.94 -9.46
CA ILE A 582 -15.57 -16.72 -8.85
C ILE A 582 -15.22 -15.22 -8.87
N ASP A 583 -15.33 -14.56 -10.02
CA ASP A 583 -14.89 -13.17 -10.20
C ASP A 583 -15.76 -12.20 -9.39
N GLN A 584 -17.08 -12.38 -9.37
CA GLN A 584 -17.99 -11.55 -8.59
C GLN A 584 -17.74 -11.72 -7.09
N LYS A 585 -17.68 -12.95 -6.59
CA LYS A 585 -17.48 -13.22 -5.16
C LYS A 585 -16.09 -12.81 -4.69
N TRP A 586 -15.07 -12.99 -5.52
CA TRP A 586 -13.74 -12.49 -5.23
C TRP A 586 -13.71 -10.95 -5.10
N GLN A 587 -14.42 -10.22 -5.96
CA GLN A 587 -14.53 -8.75 -5.84
C GLN A 587 -15.21 -8.32 -4.54
N GLU A 588 -16.33 -8.95 -4.18
CA GLU A 588 -17.03 -8.72 -2.90
C GLU A 588 -16.09 -8.98 -1.71
N HIS A 589 -15.29 -10.05 -1.78
CA HIS A 589 -14.30 -10.38 -0.75
C HIS A 589 -13.15 -9.39 -0.68
N LEU A 590 -12.62 -8.90 -1.81
CA LEU A 590 -11.59 -7.86 -1.80
C LEU A 590 -12.07 -6.61 -1.07
N TYR A 591 -13.33 -6.21 -1.29
CA TYR A 591 -13.95 -5.09 -0.58
C TYR A 591 -14.06 -5.36 0.93
N ALA A 592 -14.58 -6.53 1.32
CA ALA A 592 -14.68 -6.91 2.73
C ALA A 592 -13.32 -6.97 3.44
N MET A 593 -12.28 -7.41 2.72
CA MET A 593 -10.91 -7.48 3.22
C MET A 593 -10.27 -6.12 3.43
N ASP A 594 -10.57 -5.14 2.57
CA ASP A 594 -10.13 -3.75 2.74
C ASP A 594 -10.81 -3.13 3.98
N SER A 595 -12.14 -3.27 4.12
CA SER A 595 -12.87 -2.80 5.31
C SER A 595 -12.41 -3.48 6.61
N LEU A 596 -12.13 -4.79 6.56
CA LEU A 596 -11.59 -5.52 7.73
C LEU A 596 -10.22 -4.96 8.13
N ARG A 597 -9.35 -4.68 7.17
CA ARG A 597 -8.00 -4.15 7.43
C ARG A 597 -8.06 -2.81 8.15
N GLU A 598 -9.00 -1.95 7.79
CA GLU A 598 -9.23 -0.65 8.44
C GLU A 598 -9.84 -0.83 9.84
N GLY A 599 -10.90 -1.63 9.97
CA GLY A 599 -11.58 -1.86 11.25
C GLY A 599 -10.69 -2.50 12.32
N VAL A 600 -9.73 -3.32 11.92
CA VAL A 600 -8.78 -3.96 12.83
C VAL A 600 -7.80 -2.96 13.47
N GLN A 601 -7.50 -1.84 12.81
CA GLN A 601 -6.67 -0.78 13.40
C GLN A 601 -7.35 -0.12 14.61
N LEU A 602 -8.67 0.03 14.57
CA LEU A 602 -9.46 0.59 15.68
C LEU A 602 -9.53 -0.39 16.87
N ARG A 603 -9.55 -1.70 16.61
CA ARG A 603 -9.56 -2.75 17.65
C ARG A 603 -8.23 -2.91 18.40
N ALA A 604 -7.14 -2.33 17.90
CA ALA A 604 -5.85 -2.27 18.58
C ALA A 604 -5.91 -1.61 19.97
N GLN A 605 -6.96 -0.79 20.23
CA GLN A 605 -7.20 -0.18 21.53
C GLN A 605 -7.48 -1.22 22.65
N GLY A 606 -7.84 -2.46 22.29
CA GLY A 606 -8.13 -3.56 23.21
C GLY A 606 -6.93 -4.43 23.64
N GLN A 607 -5.68 -3.99 23.45
CA GLN A 607 -4.43 -4.73 23.79
C GLN A 607 -4.22 -6.08 23.08
N LYS A 608 -4.98 -6.38 22.03
CA LYS A 608 -4.75 -7.56 21.19
C LYS A 608 -3.91 -7.19 19.96
N ASP A 609 -3.11 -8.14 19.45
CA ASP A 609 -2.32 -7.94 18.22
C ASP A 609 -3.25 -7.83 17.00
N PRO A 610 -3.30 -6.66 16.32
CA PRO A 610 -4.16 -6.45 15.18
C PRO A 610 -3.90 -7.45 14.04
N LEU A 611 -2.65 -7.85 13.81
CA LEU A 611 -2.33 -8.79 12.73
C LEU A 611 -2.92 -10.18 12.98
N GLN A 612 -2.98 -10.63 14.23
CA GLN A 612 -3.56 -11.93 14.58
C GLN A 612 -5.08 -11.93 14.44
N GLU A 613 -5.73 -10.85 14.90
CA GLU A 613 -7.17 -10.66 14.73
C GLU A 613 -7.53 -10.56 13.24
N TYR A 614 -6.77 -9.80 12.45
CA TYR A 614 -6.92 -9.75 11.00
C TYR A 614 -6.80 -11.14 10.37
N LYS A 615 -5.76 -11.92 10.70
CA LYS A 615 -5.59 -13.28 10.17
C LYS A 615 -6.77 -14.19 10.47
N THR A 616 -7.31 -14.10 11.68
CA THR A 616 -8.42 -14.94 12.14
C THR A 616 -9.71 -14.58 11.43
N GLU A 617 -10.05 -13.30 11.38
CA GLU A 617 -11.26 -12.82 10.71
C GLU A 617 -11.16 -12.98 9.18
N ALA A 618 -10.00 -12.68 8.59
CA ALA A 618 -9.71 -12.89 7.17
C ALA A 618 -9.89 -14.36 6.76
N TYR A 619 -9.51 -15.29 7.64
CA TYR A 619 -9.71 -16.71 7.39
C TYR A 619 -11.20 -17.08 7.37
N LYS A 620 -11.99 -16.57 8.32
CA LYS A 620 -13.45 -16.79 8.34
C LYS A 620 -14.10 -16.25 7.08
N LEU A 621 -13.81 -15.00 6.72
CA LEU A 621 -14.30 -14.39 5.48
C LEU A 621 -13.91 -15.20 4.25
N PHE A 622 -12.69 -15.74 4.22
CA PHE A 622 -12.23 -16.57 3.11
C PHE A 622 -12.95 -17.92 3.00
N VAL A 623 -13.26 -18.56 4.13
CA VAL A 623 -14.08 -19.79 4.12
C VAL A 623 -15.47 -19.47 3.59
N THR A 624 -16.11 -18.42 4.12
CA THR A 624 -17.41 -17.94 3.64
C THR A 624 -17.39 -17.56 2.16
N LEU A 625 -16.29 -16.98 1.66
CA LEU A 625 -16.11 -16.70 0.24
C LEU A 625 -16.15 -17.99 -0.58
N MET A 626 -15.38 -19.01 -0.18
CA MET A 626 -15.32 -20.26 -0.95
C MET A 626 -16.68 -20.96 -0.99
N ASP A 627 -17.38 -20.99 0.14
CA ASP A 627 -18.75 -21.52 0.21
C ASP A 627 -19.71 -20.70 -0.66
N SER A 628 -19.59 -19.37 -0.61
CA SER A 628 -20.39 -18.46 -1.46
C SER A 628 -20.11 -18.61 -2.95
N ILE A 629 -18.86 -18.92 -3.35
CA ILE A 629 -18.50 -19.22 -4.74
C ILE A 629 -19.20 -20.51 -5.17
N ASP A 630 -19.16 -21.54 -4.34
CA ASP A 630 -19.76 -22.85 -4.63
C ASP A 630 -21.28 -22.77 -4.73
N ASP A 631 -21.91 -22.07 -3.78
CA ASP A 631 -23.34 -21.80 -3.77
C ASP A 631 -23.76 -20.98 -5.00
N ALA A 632 -23.04 -19.89 -5.31
CA ALA A 632 -23.33 -19.07 -6.47
C ALA A 632 -23.16 -19.86 -7.78
N SER A 633 -22.11 -20.68 -7.87
CA SER A 633 -21.87 -21.54 -9.04
C SER A 633 -23.01 -22.54 -9.25
N THR A 634 -23.42 -23.20 -8.16
CA THR A 634 -24.51 -24.18 -8.14
C THR A 634 -25.86 -23.54 -8.45
N HIS A 635 -26.14 -22.38 -7.87
CA HIS A 635 -27.40 -21.69 -8.09
C HIS A 635 -27.53 -21.13 -9.52
N ASN A 636 -26.46 -20.50 -10.01
CA ASN A 636 -26.43 -19.89 -11.33
C ASN A 636 -26.53 -20.96 -12.43
N ILE A 637 -25.93 -22.14 -12.25
CA ILE A 637 -25.99 -23.20 -13.26
C ILE A 637 -27.41 -23.72 -13.48
N PHE A 638 -28.30 -23.71 -12.49
CA PHE A 638 -29.70 -24.12 -12.67
C PHE A 638 -30.62 -23.00 -13.13
N ARG A 639 -30.35 -21.74 -12.77
CA ARG A 639 -31.17 -20.58 -13.15
C ARG A 639 -30.88 -20.02 -14.55
N PHE A 640 -29.69 -20.24 -15.09
CA PHE A 640 -29.36 -19.73 -16.41
C PHE A 640 -30.14 -20.50 -17.49
N THR A 641 -31.12 -19.87 -18.13
CA THR A 641 -31.77 -20.39 -19.35
C THR A 641 -31.24 -19.59 -20.54
N THR A 642 -30.80 -20.26 -21.60
CA THR A 642 -30.36 -19.60 -22.85
C THR A 642 -31.55 -18.99 -23.58
N VAL A 643 -32.10 -17.91 -23.05
CA VAL A 643 -33.04 -17.05 -23.76
C VAL A 643 -32.22 -15.88 -24.27
N GLN A 644 -31.34 -16.12 -25.24
CA GLN A 644 -30.83 -15.22 -26.30
C GLN A 644 -29.57 -15.84 -26.95
N PRO A 645 -29.41 -15.79 -28.29
CA PRO A 645 -28.19 -16.24 -28.95
C PRO A 645 -27.01 -15.36 -28.53
N MET A 646 -25.90 -15.99 -28.15
CA MET A 646 -24.66 -15.36 -27.63
C MET A 646 -24.02 -14.30 -28.54
N ASP A 647 -24.50 -14.13 -29.79
CA ASP A 647 -24.06 -13.06 -30.68
C ASP A 647 -24.34 -11.66 -30.11
N SER A 648 -25.32 -11.49 -29.22
CA SER A 648 -25.59 -10.20 -28.56
C SER A 648 -24.69 -9.93 -27.34
N VAL A 649 -24.24 -10.97 -26.64
CA VAL A 649 -23.41 -10.84 -25.43
C VAL A 649 -21.94 -10.64 -25.77
N LEU A 650 -21.47 -11.21 -26.89
CA LEU A 650 -20.13 -10.96 -27.43
C LEU A 650 -20.02 -9.61 -28.15
N ALA A 651 -21.15 -9.04 -28.61
CA ALA A 651 -21.19 -7.73 -29.28
C ALA A 651 -21.03 -6.53 -28.32
N ASP A 652 -21.31 -6.71 -27.02
CA ASP A 652 -21.15 -5.68 -25.98
C ASP A 652 -19.77 -5.68 -25.31
N ALA A 653 -18.86 -6.55 -25.74
CA ALA A 653 -17.45 -6.40 -25.39
C ALA A 653 -16.89 -5.13 -26.07
N PRO A 654 -16.34 -4.13 -25.34
CA PRO A 654 -15.78 -2.96 -25.96
C PRO A 654 -14.59 -3.35 -26.84
N GLN A 655 -14.83 -3.36 -28.14
CA GLN A 655 -13.83 -3.59 -29.17
C GLN A 655 -12.93 -2.35 -29.29
N GLN A 656 -12.07 -2.12 -28.30
CA GLN A 656 -10.92 -1.23 -28.45
C GLN A 656 -9.78 -2.01 -29.10
N THR A 657 -9.88 -2.14 -30.43
CA THR A 657 -8.74 -2.42 -31.28
C THR A 657 -7.84 -1.17 -31.32
N SER A 658 -6.85 -1.12 -30.42
CA SER A 658 -5.68 -0.28 -30.65
C SER A 658 -4.84 -0.94 -31.74
N GLY A 659 -4.81 -0.29 -32.91
CA GLY A 659 -3.93 -0.66 -34.00
C GLY A 659 -2.46 -0.62 -33.57
N GLY A 660 -1.85 -1.80 -33.49
CA GLY A 660 -0.41 -2.00 -33.41
C GLY A 660 -0.05 -3.07 -34.42
N THR A 661 0.76 -2.71 -35.39
CA THR A 661 1.26 -3.54 -36.49
C THR A 661 1.77 -4.91 -36.01
N GLU A 662 1.30 -5.96 -36.68
CA GLU A 662 1.79 -7.33 -36.58
C GLU A 662 3.26 -7.39 -37.04
N ASP A 663 4.18 -7.58 -36.12
CA ASP A 663 5.46 -8.23 -36.39
C ASP A 663 5.46 -9.59 -35.68
N SER A 664 5.38 -10.63 -36.51
CA SER A 664 5.48 -12.03 -36.15
C SER A 664 6.82 -12.34 -35.49
N VAL A 665 6.81 -12.73 -34.21
CA VAL A 665 7.95 -13.41 -33.59
C VAL A 665 7.49 -14.81 -33.16
N SER A 666 8.03 -15.78 -33.88
CA SER A 666 7.85 -17.22 -33.73
C SER A 666 8.12 -17.73 -32.32
N ASN A 667 7.20 -18.58 -31.86
CA ASN A 667 7.34 -19.46 -30.70
C ASN A 667 8.49 -20.45 -30.95
N ASP A 668 9.62 -20.22 -30.29
CA ASP A 668 10.62 -21.27 -30.01
C ASP A 668 11.39 -20.88 -28.75
N ASN A 669 11.10 -21.60 -27.66
CA ASN A 669 12.03 -22.05 -26.61
C ASN A 669 11.30 -22.29 -25.28
N VAL A 670 10.62 -23.44 -25.21
CA VAL A 670 10.29 -24.10 -23.95
C VAL A 670 11.56 -24.83 -23.50
N ALA A 671 12.20 -24.35 -22.45
CA ALA A 671 13.27 -25.07 -21.76
C ALA A 671 12.85 -25.34 -20.32
N SER A 672 12.59 -26.62 -20.07
CA SER A 672 12.17 -27.18 -18.80
C SER A 672 13.22 -26.99 -17.71
N SER A 673 12.79 -26.45 -16.56
CA SER A 673 13.55 -26.47 -15.31
C SER A 673 13.59 -27.88 -14.73
N GLY A 674 14.80 -28.32 -14.37
CA GLY A 674 15.08 -29.54 -13.61
C GLY A 674 15.55 -29.19 -12.20
N SER A 675 14.84 -29.70 -11.19
CA SER A 675 15.16 -29.57 -9.76
C SER A 675 16.19 -30.58 -9.26
N ALA A 676 17.03 -30.15 -8.30
CA ALA A 676 17.45 -30.86 -7.07
C ALA A 676 18.30 -29.89 -6.22
N GLY A 677 18.23 -29.78 -4.89
CA GLY A 677 17.44 -30.42 -3.84
C GLY A 677 17.92 -29.93 -2.45
N SER A 678 17.03 -29.97 -1.43
CA SER A 678 17.24 -30.21 0.03
C SER A 678 18.43 -29.56 0.77
N SER A 679 18.37 -28.99 1.98
CA SER A 679 17.39 -28.99 3.10
C SER A 679 18.00 -28.18 4.27
N ALA A 680 17.21 -27.41 5.02
CA ALA A 680 17.46 -27.14 6.45
C ALA A 680 16.20 -26.62 7.15
N GLY A 681 15.93 -27.13 8.37
CA GLY A 681 14.65 -27.09 9.07
C GLY A 681 14.12 -25.74 9.57
N THR A 682 12.79 -25.67 9.67
CA THR A 682 12.04 -24.73 10.52
C THR A 682 10.89 -25.47 11.23
N PRO A 683 10.42 -24.96 12.40
CA PRO A 683 9.65 -25.73 13.36
C PRO A 683 8.17 -25.87 13.01
N ASN A 684 7.57 -26.86 13.67
CA ASN A 684 6.22 -27.37 13.54
C ASN A 684 5.15 -26.30 13.91
N GLU A 685 4.46 -25.74 12.91
CA GLU A 685 3.17 -25.05 13.08
C GLU A 685 2.06 -25.81 12.32
N GLY A 686 0.87 -25.85 12.93
CA GLY A 686 -0.23 -26.77 12.61
C GLY A 686 -0.60 -26.83 11.12
N LYS A 687 -0.67 -28.05 10.59
CA LYS A 687 -1.14 -28.30 9.23
C LYS A 687 -2.59 -27.86 9.07
N LEU A 688 -2.78 -26.84 8.24
CA LEU A 688 -4.05 -26.48 7.61
C LEU A 688 -4.64 -27.72 6.90
N LYS A 689 -5.86 -28.13 7.30
CA LYS A 689 -6.67 -29.10 6.53
C LYS A 689 -7.73 -28.31 5.77
N LEU A 690 -7.44 -27.95 4.52
CA LEU A 690 -8.47 -27.63 3.54
C LEU A 690 -8.78 -28.88 2.72
N ASN A 691 -10.05 -29.25 2.59
CA ASN A 691 -10.52 -30.23 1.62
C ASN A 691 -10.60 -29.57 0.23
N LEU A 692 -9.44 -29.31 -0.36
CA LEU A 692 -9.31 -28.96 -1.78
C LEU A 692 -9.43 -30.25 -2.63
N PRO A 693 -9.85 -30.17 -3.91
CA PRO A 693 -9.89 -31.32 -4.80
C PRO A 693 -8.51 -32.01 -4.82
N LYS A 694 -8.51 -33.31 -4.48
CA LYS A 694 -7.28 -34.09 -4.36
C LYS A 694 -6.64 -34.19 -5.74
N ARG A 695 -5.52 -33.48 -5.93
CA ARG A 695 -4.55 -33.76 -7.01
C ARG A 695 -4.40 -35.27 -7.18
N ARG A 696 -4.71 -35.82 -8.35
CA ARG A 696 -4.02 -37.05 -8.78
C ARG A 696 -2.58 -36.63 -9.06
N PRO A 697 -1.57 -37.09 -8.29
CA PRO A 697 -0.20 -36.83 -8.66
C PRO A 697 0.04 -37.51 -10.01
N ILE A 698 0.49 -36.74 -11.00
CA ILE A 698 1.08 -37.30 -12.22
C ILE A 698 2.23 -38.19 -11.73
N ALA A 699 2.12 -39.50 -11.95
CA ALA A 699 3.12 -40.46 -11.51
C ALA A 699 4.47 -40.09 -12.14
N LYS A 700 5.40 -39.59 -11.32
CA LYS A 700 6.77 -39.31 -11.76
C LYS A 700 7.46 -40.64 -12.05
N ILE A 701 7.62 -40.96 -13.34
CA ILE A 701 8.33 -42.16 -13.78
C ILE A 701 9.79 -42.05 -13.31
N GLY A 702 10.19 -42.99 -12.47
CA GLY A 702 11.54 -43.04 -11.91
C GLY A 702 12.59 -43.24 -13.01
N ARG A 703 13.79 -42.69 -12.82
CA ARG A 703 14.90 -42.75 -13.82
C ARG A 703 15.28 -44.18 -14.26
N ASN A 704 14.96 -45.20 -13.45
CA ASN A 704 15.20 -46.62 -13.73
C ASN A 704 13.93 -47.42 -14.07
N GLU A 705 12.75 -46.79 -14.10
CA GLU A 705 11.48 -47.43 -14.47
C GLU A 705 11.34 -47.58 -15.99
N PRO A 706 10.47 -48.48 -16.47
CA PRO A 706 10.18 -48.64 -17.90
C PRO A 706 9.69 -47.30 -18.47
N CYS A 707 10.23 -46.91 -19.62
CA CYS A 707 9.87 -45.67 -20.27
C CYS A 707 8.43 -45.72 -20.82
N SER A 708 7.64 -44.66 -20.60
CA SER A 708 6.23 -44.56 -21.02
C SER A 708 6.01 -44.59 -22.54
N CYS A 709 7.05 -44.43 -23.35
CA CYS A 709 6.98 -44.49 -24.81
C CYS A 709 6.86 -45.91 -25.39
N GLY A 710 6.72 -46.95 -24.54
CA GLY A 710 6.55 -48.34 -24.99
C GLY A 710 7.82 -49.03 -25.51
N SER A 711 8.99 -48.40 -25.36
CA SER A 711 10.27 -48.90 -25.90
C SER A 711 10.89 -50.10 -25.17
N GLY A 712 10.31 -50.53 -24.04
CA GLY A 712 10.84 -51.60 -23.17
C GLY A 712 12.16 -51.25 -22.46
N LYS A 713 12.70 -50.04 -22.65
CA LYS A 713 13.95 -49.58 -22.03
C LYS A 713 13.67 -48.73 -20.78
N LYS A 714 14.64 -48.67 -19.86
CA LYS A 714 14.58 -47.75 -18.70
C LYS A 714 14.54 -46.29 -19.17
N TYR A 715 13.78 -45.42 -18.51
CA TYR A 715 13.57 -44.02 -18.91
C TYR A 715 14.89 -43.27 -19.24
N LYS A 716 15.94 -43.41 -18.42
CA LYS A 716 17.27 -42.81 -18.66
C LYS A 716 17.98 -43.21 -19.95
N ASN A 717 17.64 -44.38 -20.50
CA ASN A 717 18.24 -44.93 -21.72
C ASN A 717 17.33 -44.73 -22.95
N CYS A 718 16.22 -44.02 -22.79
CA CYS A 718 15.26 -43.71 -23.84
C CYS A 718 14.92 -42.22 -23.83
N CYS A 719 13.70 -41.82 -23.47
CA CYS A 719 13.26 -40.42 -23.49
C CYS A 719 14.04 -39.51 -22.51
N GLY A 720 14.71 -40.08 -21.49
CA GLY A 720 15.59 -39.36 -20.57
C GLY A 720 17.07 -39.41 -20.92
N ARG A 721 17.44 -39.83 -22.14
CA ARG A 721 18.83 -39.89 -22.59
C ARG A 721 19.28 -38.51 -23.06
N MET A 722 20.13 -37.84 -22.27
CA MET A 722 20.86 -36.65 -22.74
C MET A 722 22.04 -37.13 -23.59
N SER A 723 22.06 -36.74 -24.85
CA SER A 723 23.22 -36.92 -25.75
C SER A 723 24.39 -36.10 -25.24
N GLU A 724 25.57 -36.71 -25.20
CA GLU A 724 26.85 -36.08 -24.83
C GLU A 724 27.25 -34.94 -25.77
#